data_AF-A0A8J6C6T2-F1
#
_entry.id   AF-A0A8J6C6T2-F1
#
_cell.length_a   1.000
_cell.length_b   1.000
_cell.length_c   1.000
_cell.angle_alpha   90.00
_cell.angle_beta   90.00
_cell.angle_gamma   90.00
#
_symmetry.space_group_name_H-M   'P 1'
#
loop_
_entity.id
_entity.type
_entity.pdbx_description
1 polymer ?
#
loop_
_entity_poly.entity_id
_entity_poly.type
_entity_poly.pdbx_seq_one_letter_code
_entity_poly.pdbx_strand_id
1 'polypeptide(L)'
;MAASRRASFDQSRRAPSAGGAPPRAVDPDGLRAEAARVLSRATKRLDKARARAAACTQREAELFVDPAPFDADLMALPNRAELASAEASEAAREAALRQLVEIIAELDTKAPRLPYRTYMCADGAEIRVGRTAPKNDRLGCDAEHRDADNCWLHASGRPGRPGSHVVVRACQLGGAELPREVEMNVAMLAAKDSKANTGGATRSCHSFGSLLNQCRIPLHGPTWTCMSKDYPYQMQAFSPNEVATWGTFIQSIVPLIAHERTPFKEVPAGRTLRWDAHTRAELADGAMPAASDEEIRISVTADWGAGTMEADAVGAGMAGMSPHYTVHMGDVYFMGAAAEYDTNFWGVPGWPTGKGVKFPEGSRGMFTLTGNHEMLSQGDTYFNSVLPRCGVKNDDGSLAGMPTSFGAIETAHWRVIMIDDSYNSYPDGALSAALDSLDLKAECKMPDSHVAWLARVLGDPNDKRGIILMGHHNYRNAFANSCIDHAKQIAGVLPGEREIVWLYGHIHSFQMQNAPAKVDNDRNPLKAWSRCLGYGAFTQSVPPDTASFDTETTQAWDRRLYKTLTLTSATGPKDEDVVFNGWAELRLNGPQAKLRYYTFGCAGGNCTGGGPSFDYADKTELATETFVVQSTGDVALVEQQLSGSLQLTSLPPPVANVAPMLAVHEPYVN
;
A
#
# COMPACT_ATOMS: atom_id res chain seq x y z
N MET A 1 45.74 -26.56 -42.52
CA MET A 1 44.79 -27.14 -41.53
C MET A 1 45.03 -26.40 -40.22
N ALA A 2 44.13 -25.66 -39.58
CA ALA A 2 42.83 -25.10 -39.90
C ALA A 2 42.80 -23.69 -39.27
N ALA A 3 42.39 -22.69 -40.02
CA ALA A 3 42.22 -21.32 -39.57
C ALA A 3 40.80 -21.14 -39.00
N SER A 4 40.66 -20.40 -37.90
CA SER A 4 39.37 -19.89 -37.43
C SER A 4 39.53 -18.40 -37.09
N ARG A 5 38.76 -17.60 -37.83
CA ARG A 5 38.74 -16.14 -37.89
C ARG A 5 38.00 -15.57 -36.67
N ARG A 6 38.57 -14.54 -36.02
CA ARG A 6 37.78 -13.51 -35.32
C ARG A 6 37.89 -12.21 -36.12
N ALA A 7 36.84 -11.91 -36.86
CA ALA A 7 36.62 -10.63 -37.50
C ALA A 7 36.10 -9.62 -36.45
N SER A 8 36.55 -8.38 -36.60
CA SER A 8 36.14 -7.19 -35.86
C SER A 8 34.62 -6.97 -35.94
N PHE A 9 34.00 -6.60 -34.82
CA PHE A 9 32.73 -5.88 -34.84
C PHE A 9 32.90 -4.51 -34.20
N ASP A 10 32.48 -3.54 -35.00
CA ASP A 10 32.47 -2.10 -34.86
C ASP A 10 31.77 -1.62 -33.58
N GLN A 11 32.48 -0.86 -32.74
CA GLN A 11 31.91 -0.14 -31.59
C GLN A 11 31.45 1.25 -32.03
N SER A 12 30.33 1.30 -32.76
CA SER A 12 29.57 2.54 -32.94
C SER A 12 28.09 2.32 -32.62
N ARG A 13 27.74 2.27 -31.34
CA ARG A 13 26.40 2.62 -30.86
C ARG A 13 26.53 3.59 -29.70
N ARG A 14 26.15 4.84 -29.98
CA ARG A 14 26.01 5.95 -29.04
C ARG A 14 25.12 5.52 -27.87
N ALA A 15 25.62 5.70 -26.65
CA ALA A 15 24.76 5.77 -25.46
C ALA A 15 23.77 6.94 -25.61
N PRO A 16 22.51 6.83 -25.17
CA PRO A 16 21.59 7.96 -25.16
C PRO A 16 22.14 9.02 -24.21
N SER A 17 22.19 10.27 -24.69
CA SER A 17 22.56 11.44 -23.91
C SER A 17 21.58 11.62 -22.75
N ALA A 18 22.08 11.52 -21.52
CA ALA A 18 21.42 12.00 -20.31
C ALA A 18 21.31 13.53 -20.38
N GLY A 19 20.28 14.01 -21.07
CA GLY A 19 19.88 15.41 -21.12
C GLY A 19 18.69 15.65 -20.20
N GLY A 20 18.80 15.30 -18.92
CA GLY A 20 17.90 15.81 -17.89
C GLY A 20 18.44 17.15 -17.42
N ALA A 21 17.61 18.20 -17.40
CA ALA A 21 17.97 19.44 -16.74
C ALA A 21 18.38 19.14 -15.28
N PRO A 22 19.41 19.83 -14.74
CA PRO A 22 19.78 19.62 -13.34
C PRO A 22 18.55 19.93 -12.44
N PRO A 23 18.28 19.12 -11.40
CA PRO A 23 17.20 19.42 -10.48
C PRO A 23 17.39 20.84 -9.93
N ARG A 24 16.33 21.64 -9.98
CA ARG A 24 16.32 22.99 -9.41
C ARG A 24 16.73 22.91 -7.94
N ALA A 25 17.63 23.79 -7.52
CA ALA A 25 18.08 23.84 -6.13
C ALA A 25 16.88 24.00 -5.19
N VAL A 26 16.81 23.16 -4.17
CA VAL A 26 15.81 23.24 -3.09
C VAL A 26 15.91 24.61 -2.43
N ASP A 27 14.77 25.31 -2.24
CA ASP A 27 14.67 26.57 -1.49
C ASP A 27 14.46 26.27 0.01
N PRO A 28 15.51 26.31 0.85
CA PRO A 28 15.41 25.91 2.25
C PRO A 28 14.69 26.96 3.09
N ASP A 29 14.70 28.23 2.65
CA ASP A 29 14.08 29.35 3.36
C ASP A 29 12.56 29.35 3.14
N GLY A 30 12.13 29.06 1.90
CA GLY A 30 10.72 28.81 1.59
C GLY A 30 10.14 27.63 2.38
N LEU A 31 10.90 26.54 2.53
CA LEU A 31 10.50 25.38 3.33
C LEU A 31 10.36 25.70 4.82
N ARG A 32 11.30 26.47 5.39
CA ARG A 32 11.23 26.90 6.80
C ARG A 32 10.04 27.80 7.08
N ALA A 33 9.79 28.78 6.22
CA ALA A 33 8.67 29.71 6.35
C ALA A 33 7.32 28.97 6.34
N GLU A 34 7.17 28.00 5.45
CA GLU A 34 5.93 27.24 5.32
C GLU A 34 5.73 26.23 6.46
N ALA A 35 6.78 25.52 6.89
CA ALA A 35 6.71 24.62 8.04
C ALA A 35 6.31 25.38 9.34
N ALA A 36 6.89 26.56 9.57
CA ALA A 36 6.51 27.42 10.68
C ALA A 36 5.04 27.90 10.58
N ARG A 37 4.58 28.24 9.37
CA ARG A 37 3.19 28.64 9.12
C ARG A 37 2.20 27.51 9.44
N VAL A 38 2.54 26.29 9.07
CA VAL A 38 1.68 25.10 9.30
C VAL A 38 1.66 24.72 10.76
N LEU A 39 2.81 24.68 11.44
CA LEU A 39 2.89 24.46 12.88
C LEU A 39 2.02 25.48 13.64
N SER A 40 2.13 26.77 13.28
CA SER A 40 1.29 27.81 13.88
C SER A 40 -0.22 27.56 13.73
N ARG A 41 -0.65 27.03 12.57
CA ARG A 41 -2.07 26.67 12.36
C ARG A 41 -2.47 25.45 13.18
N ALA A 42 -1.62 24.44 13.27
CA ALA A 42 -1.88 23.24 14.07
C ALA A 42 -1.95 23.56 15.57
N THR A 43 -1.03 24.36 16.10
CA THR A 43 -1.09 24.85 17.48
C THR A 43 -2.42 25.57 17.74
N LYS A 44 -2.89 26.44 16.84
CA LYS A 44 -4.20 27.09 16.96
C LYS A 44 -5.39 26.11 16.94
N ARG A 45 -5.31 25.03 16.16
CA ARG A 45 -6.35 23.99 16.11
C ARG A 45 -6.38 23.18 17.40
N LEU A 46 -5.21 22.77 17.90
CA LEU A 46 -5.05 22.12 19.19
C LEU A 46 -5.58 22.99 20.33
N ASP A 47 -5.25 24.28 20.36
CA ASP A 47 -5.76 25.21 21.36
C ASP A 47 -7.30 25.29 21.32
N LYS A 48 -7.89 25.28 20.11
CA LYS A 48 -9.34 25.27 19.94
C LYS A 48 -9.98 23.94 20.37
N ALA A 49 -9.32 22.81 20.11
CA ALA A 49 -9.78 21.49 20.55
C ALA A 49 -9.77 21.38 22.08
N ARG A 50 -8.65 21.78 22.70
CA ARG A 50 -8.50 21.90 24.17
C ARG A 50 -9.57 22.79 24.78
N ALA A 51 -9.80 23.97 24.19
CA ALA A 51 -10.82 24.90 24.66
C ALA A 51 -12.23 24.30 24.60
N ARG A 52 -12.56 23.53 23.55
CA ARG A 52 -13.85 22.84 23.42
C ARG A 52 -14.01 21.72 24.44
N ALA A 53 -12.99 20.88 24.63
CA ALA A 53 -12.98 19.81 25.62
C ALA A 53 -13.12 20.36 27.06
N ALA A 54 -12.40 21.44 27.36
CA ALA A 54 -12.48 22.14 28.63
C ALA A 54 -13.86 22.77 28.85
N ALA A 55 -14.43 23.45 27.85
CA ALA A 55 -15.77 24.04 27.94
C ALA A 55 -16.86 22.98 28.14
N CYS A 56 -16.75 21.83 27.47
CA CYS A 56 -17.66 20.69 27.67
C CYS A 56 -17.56 20.14 29.09
N THR A 57 -16.34 19.95 29.59
CA THR A 57 -16.09 19.44 30.96
C THR A 57 -16.62 20.42 32.02
N GLN A 58 -16.44 21.72 31.80
CA GLN A 58 -16.95 22.75 32.70
C GLN A 58 -18.48 22.78 32.69
N ARG A 59 -19.11 22.75 31.51
CA ARG A 59 -20.57 22.78 31.38
C ARG A 59 -21.22 21.53 31.98
N GLU A 60 -20.59 20.37 31.81
CA GLU A 60 -20.97 19.13 32.46
C GLU A 60 -20.92 19.27 33.98
N ALA A 61 -19.81 19.76 34.55
CA ALA A 61 -19.68 19.98 35.99
C ALA A 61 -20.72 20.97 36.55
N GLU A 62 -21.08 22.01 35.79
CA GLU A 62 -22.16 22.94 36.16
C GLU A 62 -23.52 22.25 36.20
N LEU A 63 -23.83 21.39 35.22
CA LEU A 63 -25.10 20.65 35.14
C LEU A 63 -25.23 19.56 36.20
N PHE A 64 -24.12 18.94 36.63
CA PHE A 64 -24.12 17.93 37.71
C PHE A 64 -24.38 18.49 39.12
N VAL A 65 -24.21 19.80 39.31
CA VAL A 65 -24.44 20.48 40.60
C VAL A 65 -25.80 21.21 40.60
N ASP A 66 -26.47 21.30 39.45
CA ASP A 66 -27.84 21.81 39.34
C ASP A 66 -28.83 20.82 40.00
N PRO A 67 -29.70 21.25 40.94
CA PRO A 67 -30.68 20.37 41.56
C PRO A 67 -31.83 19.94 40.63
N ALA A 68 -31.96 20.51 39.42
CA ALA A 68 -32.94 20.09 38.41
C ALA A 68 -32.46 20.38 36.97
N PRO A 69 -31.42 19.69 36.47
CA PRO A 69 -30.97 19.87 35.10
C PRO A 69 -32.07 19.46 34.12
N PHE A 70 -32.34 20.26 33.09
CA PHE A 70 -33.27 19.86 32.04
C PHE A 70 -32.62 18.74 31.19
N ASP A 71 -33.33 17.64 30.94
CA ASP A 71 -32.86 16.52 30.11
C ASP A 71 -32.37 16.99 28.72
N ALA A 72 -32.97 18.05 28.18
CA ALA A 72 -32.56 18.66 26.92
C ALA A 72 -31.14 19.26 26.96
N ASP A 73 -30.70 19.80 28.11
CA ASP A 73 -29.38 20.40 28.27
C ASP A 73 -28.27 19.34 28.40
N LEU A 74 -28.58 18.20 29.04
CA LEU A 74 -27.70 17.04 29.11
C LEU A 74 -27.55 16.36 27.74
N MET A 75 -28.65 16.22 26.98
CA MET A 75 -28.63 15.66 25.62
C MET A 75 -27.98 16.58 24.58
N ALA A 76 -27.86 17.89 24.88
CA ALA A 76 -27.19 18.86 24.02
C ALA A 76 -25.67 18.95 24.26
N LEU A 77 -25.13 18.28 25.28
CA LEU A 77 -23.69 18.23 25.50
C LEU A 77 -22.98 17.44 24.39
N PRO A 78 -21.89 17.96 23.82
CA PRO A 78 -21.07 17.19 22.90
C PRO A 78 -20.49 15.94 23.58
N ASN A 79 -20.28 14.87 22.81
CA ASN A 79 -19.69 13.65 23.32
C ASN A 79 -18.24 13.90 23.80
N ARG A 80 -18.01 13.71 25.11
CA ARG A 80 -16.71 13.95 25.74
C ARG A 80 -15.61 13.03 25.23
N ALA A 81 -15.94 11.78 24.91
CA ALA A 81 -14.97 10.83 24.37
C ALA A 81 -14.51 11.23 22.96
N GLU A 82 -15.43 11.74 22.13
CA GLU A 82 -15.12 12.28 20.81
C GLU A 82 -14.27 13.55 20.90
N LEU A 83 -14.60 14.47 21.81
CA LEU A 83 -13.80 15.67 22.03
C LEU A 83 -12.38 15.36 22.53
N ALA A 84 -12.23 14.39 23.45
CA ALA A 84 -10.94 13.95 23.95
C ALA A 84 -10.11 13.25 22.85
N SER A 85 -10.75 12.43 22.02
CA SER A 85 -10.12 11.81 20.85
C SER A 85 -9.65 12.86 19.83
N ALA A 86 -10.50 13.86 19.55
CA ALA A 86 -10.15 14.97 18.65
C ALA A 86 -8.98 15.80 19.20
N GLU A 87 -8.95 16.08 20.51
CA GLU A 87 -7.82 16.76 21.15
C GLU A 87 -6.53 15.93 21.05
N ALA A 88 -6.58 14.64 21.36
CA ALA A 88 -5.43 13.75 21.28
C ALA A 88 -4.86 13.66 19.85
N SER A 89 -5.75 13.61 18.85
CA SER A 89 -5.38 13.63 17.43
C SER A 89 -4.68 14.95 17.05
N GLU A 90 -5.25 16.10 17.42
CA GLU A 90 -4.63 17.41 17.17
C GLU A 90 -3.30 17.58 17.95
N ALA A 91 -3.16 16.98 19.13
CA ALA A 91 -1.92 16.99 19.91
C ALA A 91 -0.81 16.16 19.25
N ALA A 92 -1.15 14.96 18.76
CA ALA A 92 -0.22 14.11 18.02
C ALA A 92 0.24 14.80 16.72
N ARG A 93 -0.70 15.44 16.00
CA ARG A 93 -0.41 16.23 14.81
C ARG A 93 0.56 17.38 15.10
N GLU A 94 0.30 18.14 16.15
CA GLU A 94 1.13 19.28 16.54
C GLU A 94 2.55 18.84 16.91
N ALA A 95 2.68 17.72 17.65
CA ALA A 95 3.96 17.13 18.01
C ALA A 95 4.76 16.66 16.78
N ALA A 96 4.12 16.01 15.81
CA ALA A 96 4.76 15.60 14.56
C ALA A 96 5.25 16.81 13.74
N LEU A 97 4.46 17.90 13.70
CA LEU A 97 4.84 19.14 13.01
C LEU A 97 6.00 19.87 13.69
N ARG A 98 6.08 19.84 15.03
CA ARG A 98 7.24 20.36 15.76
C ARG A 98 8.50 19.61 15.37
N GLN A 99 8.43 18.28 15.35
CA GLN A 99 9.55 17.44 14.94
C GLN A 99 9.98 17.70 13.49
N LEU A 100 9.03 17.94 12.58
CA LEU A 100 9.34 18.32 11.19
C LEU A 100 10.07 19.67 11.10
N VAL A 101 9.64 20.67 11.87
CA VAL A 101 10.31 21.98 11.93
C VAL A 101 11.75 21.84 12.45
N GLU A 102 11.98 20.98 13.45
CA GLU A 102 13.32 20.67 13.95
C GLU A 102 14.20 20.01 12.88
N ILE A 103 13.67 19.00 12.19
CA ILE A 103 14.39 18.31 11.10
C ILE A 103 14.76 19.28 9.98
N ILE A 104 13.83 20.16 9.57
CA ILE A 104 14.08 21.15 8.52
C ILE A 104 15.15 22.16 8.96
N ALA A 105 15.16 22.56 10.24
CA ALA A 105 16.18 23.44 10.79
C ALA A 105 17.59 22.82 10.75
N GLU A 106 17.70 21.48 10.85
CA GLU A 106 18.98 20.77 10.80
C GLU A 106 19.57 20.62 9.38
N LEU A 107 18.79 20.83 8.31
CA LEU A 107 19.21 20.62 6.92
C LEU A 107 20.37 21.53 6.49
N ASP A 108 20.61 22.64 7.20
CA ASP A 108 21.61 23.67 6.86
C ASP A 108 22.95 23.53 7.62
N THR A 109 23.08 22.55 8.52
CA THR A 109 24.22 22.49 9.46
C THR A 109 25.32 21.48 9.10
N LYS A 110 25.22 20.76 7.98
CA LYS A 110 26.22 19.73 7.64
C LYS A 110 27.45 20.33 6.94
N ALA A 111 28.47 20.62 7.75
CA ALA A 111 29.86 20.82 7.34
C ALA A 111 30.33 19.74 6.32
N PRO A 112 31.32 20.05 5.47
CA PRO A 112 31.81 19.13 4.45
C PRO A 112 32.19 17.78 5.09
N ARG A 113 31.57 16.70 4.56
CA ARG A 113 31.74 15.34 5.09
C ARG A 113 33.18 14.87 4.91
N LEU A 114 33.76 14.36 5.99
CA LEU A 114 35.08 13.72 5.99
C LEU A 114 35.15 12.61 4.91
N PRO A 115 36.32 12.40 4.28
CA PRO A 115 36.49 11.42 3.20
C PRO A 115 36.32 9.96 3.64
N TYR A 116 36.24 9.72 4.94
CA TYR A 116 36.07 8.42 5.59
C TYR A 116 34.85 8.38 6.52
N ARG A 117 34.48 7.18 6.94
CA ARG A 117 33.58 6.87 8.05
C ARG A 117 34.43 6.60 9.28
N THR A 118 33.91 6.96 10.44
CA THR A 118 34.56 6.72 11.73
C THR A 118 33.69 5.79 12.55
N TYR A 119 34.32 4.80 13.19
CA TYR A 119 33.71 3.85 14.11
C TYR A 119 34.49 3.91 15.42
N MET A 120 33.82 3.73 16.55
CA MET A 120 34.46 3.69 17.87
C MET A 120 34.32 2.28 18.44
N CYS A 121 35.42 1.70 18.90
CA CYS A 121 35.40 0.48 19.70
C CYS A 121 34.95 0.77 21.13
N ALA A 122 34.44 -0.26 21.82
CA ALA A 122 34.08 -0.19 23.24
C ALA A 122 35.26 0.25 24.12
N ASP A 123 36.49 -0.13 23.72
CA ASP A 123 37.75 0.22 24.40
C ASP A 123 38.27 1.63 24.03
N GLY A 124 37.49 2.44 23.30
CA GLY A 124 37.82 3.83 22.98
C GLY A 124 38.68 4.04 21.73
N ALA A 125 39.08 2.97 21.01
CA ALA A 125 39.83 3.10 19.76
C ALA A 125 38.96 3.59 18.59
N GLU A 126 39.46 4.60 17.88
CA GLU A 126 38.87 5.08 16.64
C GLU A 126 39.33 4.24 15.43
N ILE A 127 38.36 3.75 14.66
CA ILE A 127 38.55 3.02 13.41
C ILE A 127 38.03 3.87 12.24
N ARG A 128 38.80 3.95 11.15
CA ARG A 128 38.48 4.74 9.96
C ARG A 128 38.38 3.86 8.72
N VAL A 129 37.36 4.10 7.90
CA VAL A 129 37.12 3.41 6.62
C VAL A 129 36.80 4.41 5.53
N GLY A 130 37.56 4.42 4.43
CA GLY A 130 37.32 5.31 3.30
C GLY A 130 35.95 5.09 2.66
N ARG A 131 35.26 6.17 2.28
CA ARG A 131 33.89 6.09 1.72
C ARG A 131 33.81 5.51 0.31
N THR A 132 34.93 5.50 -0.41
CA THR A 132 35.09 4.95 -1.77
C THR A 132 36.48 4.34 -1.87
N ALA A 133 36.73 3.45 -2.84
CA ALA A 133 38.06 2.84 -3.04
C ALA A 133 39.20 3.90 -3.12
N PRO A 134 39.10 4.96 -3.95
CA PRO A 134 40.13 6.01 -3.99
C PRO A 134 40.29 6.79 -2.68
N LYS A 135 39.20 6.99 -1.92
CA LYS A 135 39.26 7.65 -0.61
C LYS A 135 39.84 6.73 0.47
N ASN A 136 39.69 5.42 0.30
CA ASN A 136 40.25 4.42 1.20
C ASN A 136 41.75 4.22 0.96
N ASP A 137 42.18 4.29 -0.30
CA ASP A 137 43.60 4.30 -0.66
C ASP A 137 44.29 5.56 -0.12
N ARG A 138 43.64 6.73 -0.25
CA ARG A 138 44.10 7.97 0.39
C ARG A 138 44.16 7.85 1.91
N LEU A 139 43.12 7.33 2.55
CA LEU A 139 43.12 7.10 4.00
C LEU A 139 44.30 6.21 4.45
N GLY A 140 44.65 5.20 3.66
CA GLY A 140 45.75 4.28 3.97
C GLY A 140 47.16 4.83 3.66
N CYS A 141 47.29 5.78 2.73
CA CYS A 141 48.59 6.24 2.20
C CYS A 141 48.90 7.72 2.49
N ASP A 142 47.94 8.50 2.98
CA ASP A 142 48.09 9.92 3.27
C ASP A 142 48.43 10.16 4.75
N ALA A 143 49.55 10.84 4.98
CA ALA A 143 50.02 11.20 6.31
C ALA A 143 49.06 12.14 7.07
N GLU A 144 48.19 12.86 6.35
CA GLU A 144 47.16 13.73 6.95
C GLU A 144 46.08 12.92 7.69
N HIS A 145 45.88 11.66 7.31
CA HIS A 145 44.82 10.80 7.87
C HIS A 145 45.35 9.56 8.58
N ARG A 146 46.66 9.28 8.45
CA ARG A 146 47.36 8.16 9.07
C ARG A 146 48.83 8.52 9.32
N ASP A 147 49.21 8.68 10.58
CA ASP A 147 50.61 8.72 11.04
C ASP A 147 51.19 7.31 11.34
N ALA A 148 52.46 7.27 11.75
CA ALA A 148 53.23 6.06 12.02
C ALA A 148 52.71 5.24 13.22
N ASP A 149 51.94 5.84 14.12
CA ASP A 149 51.42 5.20 15.33
C ASP A 149 50.03 4.56 15.10
N ASN A 150 49.51 4.64 13.86
CA ASN A 150 48.26 4.00 13.47
C ASN A 150 48.52 2.62 12.84
N CYS A 151 47.82 1.62 13.37
CA CYS A 151 47.76 0.29 12.75
C CYS A 151 46.79 0.33 11.56
N TRP A 152 47.04 -0.47 10.54
CA TRP A 152 46.07 -0.68 9.46
C TRP A 152 46.00 -2.17 9.13
N LEU A 153 44.79 -2.62 8.81
CA LEU A 153 44.55 -3.99 8.36
C LEU A 153 44.06 -3.97 6.91
N HIS A 154 44.44 -5.02 6.19
CA HIS A 154 44.00 -5.28 4.83
C HIS A 154 43.45 -6.69 4.74
N ALA A 155 42.26 -6.82 4.14
CA ALA A 155 41.70 -8.12 3.83
C ALA A 155 42.48 -8.74 2.64
N SER A 156 43.40 -9.65 2.94
CA SER A 156 44.11 -10.42 1.92
C SER A 156 43.22 -11.57 1.39
N GLY A 157 42.98 -11.63 0.08
CA GLY A 157 42.18 -12.70 -0.53
C GLY A 157 42.24 -12.70 -2.06
N ARG A 158 42.51 -13.89 -2.63
CA ARG A 158 42.68 -14.29 -4.05
C ARG A 158 43.45 -13.31 -4.98
N PRO A 159 44.44 -13.79 -5.76
CA PRO A 159 45.16 -12.95 -6.72
C PRO A 159 44.23 -12.16 -7.64
N GLY A 160 44.42 -10.84 -7.75
CA GLY A 160 43.67 -9.96 -8.66
C GLY A 160 42.43 -9.28 -8.08
N ARG A 161 42.14 -9.40 -6.76
CA ARG A 161 41.05 -8.63 -6.12
C ARG A 161 41.61 -7.62 -5.10
N PRO A 162 41.41 -6.30 -5.29
CA PRO A 162 41.81 -5.31 -4.30
C PRO A 162 40.96 -5.45 -3.02
N GLY A 163 41.62 -5.63 -1.88
CA GLY A 163 41.01 -5.61 -0.53
C GLY A 163 40.82 -4.19 0.00
N SER A 164 40.07 -4.04 1.10
CA SER A 164 39.83 -2.74 1.73
C SER A 164 40.78 -2.50 2.90
N HIS A 165 41.40 -1.32 2.91
CA HIS A 165 42.19 -0.82 4.04
C HIS A 165 41.27 -0.33 5.15
N VAL A 166 41.61 -0.64 6.39
CA VAL A 166 40.97 -0.07 7.57
C VAL A 166 42.07 0.43 8.50
N VAL A 167 41.98 1.69 8.93
CA VAL A 167 42.99 2.33 9.78
C VAL A 167 42.47 2.40 11.21
N VAL A 168 43.31 2.05 12.17
CA VAL A 168 43.04 2.05 13.60
C VAL A 168 43.99 3.02 14.28
N ARG A 169 43.44 3.89 15.11
CA ARG A 169 44.25 4.81 15.92
C ARG A 169 44.83 4.12 17.14
N ALA A 170 45.83 3.25 16.90
CA ALA A 170 46.43 2.38 17.92
C ALA A 170 47.12 3.17 19.05
N CYS A 171 47.59 4.39 18.79
CA CYS A 171 48.09 5.32 19.81
C CYS A 171 47.07 5.60 20.94
N GLN A 172 45.76 5.47 20.68
CA GLN A 172 44.70 5.65 21.67
C GLN A 172 44.60 4.47 22.66
N LEU A 173 45.28 3.36 22.38
CA LEU A 173 45.22 2.12 23.16
C LEU A 173 46.49 1.86 24.00
N GLY A 174 47.51 2.74 23.92
CA GLY A 174 48.65 2.73 24.83
C GLY A 174 49.64 1.55 24.67
N GLY A 175 49.58 0.77 23.59
CA GLY A 175 50.44 -0.39 23.36
C GLY A 175 50.73 -0.65 21.88
N ALA A 176 51.79 -1.42 21.59
CA ALA A 176 52.23 -1.74 20.23
C ALA A 176 51.38 -2.84 19.54
N GLU A 177 50.60 -3.61 20.31
CA GLU A 177 49.67 -4.63 19.82
C GLU A 177 48.23 -4.20 20.04
N LEU A 178 47.35 -4.50 19.07
CA LEU A 178 45.92 -4.21 19.19
C LEU A 178 45.27 -5.24 20.14
N PRO A 179 44.40 -4.80 21.08
CA PRO A 179 43.55 -5.71 21.83
C PRO A 179 42.76 -6.62 20.89
N ARG A 180 42.62 -7.89 21.27
CA ARG A 180 42.02 -8.93 20.41
C ARG A 180 40.63 -8.55 19.87
N GLU A 181 39.83 -7.88 20.68
CA GLU A 181 38.49 -7.43 20.29
C GLU A 181 38.54 -6.29 19.25
N VAL A 182 39.46 -5.34 19.42
CA VAL A 182 39.71 -4.26 18.45
C VAL A 182 40.24 -4.84 17.13
N GLU A 183 41.18 -5.79 17.21
CA GLU A 183 41.70 -6.50 16.04
C GLU A 183 40.58 -7.22 15.26
N MET A 184 39.67 -7.90 15.96
CA MET A 184 38.51 -8.58 15.36
C MET A 184 37.53 -7.60 14.70
N ASN A 185 37.18 -6.50 15.36
CA ASN A 185 36.29 -5.47 14.82
C ASN A 185 36.85 -4.85 13.53
N VAL A 186 38.16 -4.62 13.51
CA VAL A 186 38.87 -4.05 12.36
C VAL A 186 38.94 -5.05 11.21
N ALA A 187 39.23 -6.32 11.49
CA ALA A 187 39.22 -7.39 10.50
C ALA A 187 37.82 -7.58 9.88
N MET A 188 36.75 -7.48 10.68
CA MET A 188 35.37 -7.56 10.21
C MET A 188 34.99 -6.40 9.29
N LEU A 189 35.38 -5.17 9.63
CA LEU A 189 35.17 -4.00 8.78
C LEU A 189 35.96 -4.12 7.46
N ALA A 190 37.22 -4.56 7.54
CA ALA A 190 38.05 -4.78 6.35
C ALA A 190 37.44 -5.84 5.42
N ALA A 191 36.89 -6.92 5.98
CA ALA A 191 36.20 -7.96 5.21
C ALA A 191 34.89 -7.45 4.59
N LYS A 192 34.04 -6.75 5.37
CA LYS A 192 32.75 -6.18 4.94
C LYS A 192 32.91 -5.23 3.76
N ASP A 193 33.88 -4.33 3.84
CA ASP A 193 34.09 -3.29 2.84
C ASP A 193 34.98 -3.77 1.67
N SER A 194 35.50 -5.01 1.71
CA SER A 194 36.28 -5.61 0.61
C SER A 194 35.42 -6.25 -0.48
N LYS A 195 36.04 -6.52 -1.64
CA LYS A 195 35.42 -7.34 -2.69
C LYS A 195 35.23 -8.82 -2.31
N ALA A 196 35.69 -9.27 -1.13
CA ALA A 196 35.38 -10.60 -0.61
C ALA A 196 33.90 -10.75 -0.21
N ASN A 197 33.20 -9.64 0.05
CA ASN A 197 31.76 -9.59 0.29
C ASN A 197 30.89 -9.97 -0.94
N THR A 198 31.52 -10.24 -2.09
CA THR A 198 30.84 -10.67 -3.32
C THR A 198 30.95 -12.18 -3.59
N GLY A 199 31.52 -12.97 -2.67
CA GLY A 199 31.73 -14.39 -2.86
C GLY A 199 31.26 -15.22 -1.67
N GLY A 200 30.00 -15.66 -1.69
CA GLY A 200 29.54 -16.84 -0.96
C GLY A 200 29.76 -16.84 0.55
N ALA A 201 29.07 -15.95 1.27
CA ALA A 201 28.67 -16.27 2.64
C ALA A 201 27.25 -16.82 2.58
N THR A 202 27.14 -18.13 2.71
CA THR A 202 25.97 -18.78 3.28
C THR A 202 25.64 -18.06 4.59
N ARG A 203 24.73 -17.10 4.55
CA ARG A 203 24.03 -16.63 5.74
C ARG A 203 23.15 -17.79 6.18
N SER A 204 23.71 -18.63 7.04
CA SER A 204 22.93 -19.51 7.89
C SER A 204 22.06 -18.60 8.74
N CYS A 205 20.83 -18.35 8.29
CA CYS A 205 19.82 -17.73 9.11
C CYS A 205 19.57 -18.64 10.33
N HIS A 206 20.19 -18.26 11.45
CA HIS A 206 19.67 -18.26 12.82
C HIS A 206 18.80 -19.45 13.26
N SER A 207 19.32 -20.28 14.17
CA SER A 207 18.51 -21.26 14.92
C SER A 207 17.65 -20.56 15.99
N PHE A 208 16.44 -21.08 16.20
CA PHE A 208 15.56 -20.72 17.33
C PHE A 208 16.33 -20.84 18.66
N GLY A 209 16.22 -19.84 19.56
CA GLY A 209 16.87 -19.87 20.88
C GLY A 209 18.36 -19.50 20.95
N SER A 210 18.96 -18.95 19.88
CA SER A 210 20.35 -18.48 19.93
C SER A 210 20.52 -17.26 20.86
N LEU A 211 21.41 -17.35 21.85
CA LEU A 211 21.75 -16.25 22.77
C LEU A 211 22.56 -15.11 22.11
N LEU A 212 23.14 -15.33 20.92
CA LEU A 212 24.04 -14.37 20.25
C LEU A 212 23.41 -13.70 19.02
N ASN A 213 22.36 -14.25 18.44
CA ASN A 213 21.61 -13.65 17.32
C ASN A 213 20.13 -14.08 17.36
N GLN A 214 19.37 -13.49 18.29
CA GLN A 214 17.93 -13.69 18.37
C GLN A 214 17.24 -13.07 17.14
N CYS A 215 16.50 -13.88 16.39
CA CYS A 215 15.58 -13.38 15.38
C CYS A 215 14.44 -12.67 16.11
N ARG A 216 14.42 -11.32 16.08
CA ARG A 216 13.38 -10.52 16.75
C ARG A 216 12.00 -10.63 16.08
N ILE A 217 11.90 -11.30 14.92
CA ILE A 217 10.68 -11.38 14.11
C ILE A 217 10.45 -12.83 13.68
N PRO A 218 9.50 -13.56 14.27
CA PRO A 218 9.34 -14.99 14.00
C PRO A 218 8.42 -15.22 12.79
N LEU A 219 8.74 -14.73 11.59
CA LEU A 219 8.03 -15.14 10.36
C LEU A 219 8.66 -16.45 9.87
N HIS A 220 8.30 -17.54 10.55
CA HIS A 220 8.79 -18.89 10.31
C HIS A 220 7.82 -19.68 9.42
N GLY A 221 8.30 -20.25 8.32
CA GLY A 221 7.55 -21.26 7.58
C GLY A 221 7.43 -22.58 8.36
N PRO A 222 6.74 -23.60 7.82
CA PRO A 222 6.45 -24.87 8.50
C PRO A 222 7.68 -25.69 8.94
N THR A 223 8.88 -25.30 8.50
CA THR A 223 10.16 -25.94 8.87
C THR A 223 11.07 -25.06 9.74
N TRP A 224 10.54 -23.99 10.35
CA TRP A 224 11.29 -23.07 11.23
C TRP A 224 12.41 -22.27 10.53
N THR A 225 12.41 -22.22 9.20
CA THR A 225 13.32 -21.36 8.42
C THR A 225 12.88 -19.90 8.50
N CYS A 226 13.84 -18.99 8.68
CA CYS A 226 13.58 -17.55 8.69
C CYS A 226 13.28 -17.05 7.27
N MET A 227 12.04 -16.64 7.03
CA MET A 227 11.56 -16.27 5.69
C MET A 227 11.93 -14.84 5.27
N SER A 228 12.57 -14.06 6.14
CA SER A 228 13.08 -12.70 5.81
C SER A 228 14.13 -12.70 4.70
N LYS A 229 14.78 -13.84 4.46
CA LYS A 229 15.69 -14.03 3.34
C LYS A 229 14.94 -14.09 2.01
N ASP A 230 13.74 -14.67 2.02
CA ASP A 230 12.94 -14.87 0.81
C ASP A 230 11.99 -13.69 0.60
N TYR A 231 11.47 -13.04 1.64
CA TYR A 231 10.67 -11.82 1.50
C TYR A 231 11.41 -10.66 2.16
N PRO A 232 11.97 -9.72 1.38
CA PRO A 232 12.76 -8.61 1.92
C PRO A 232 11.90 -7.60 2.69
N TYR A 233 10.60 -7.53 2.38
CA TYR A 233 9.61 -6.73 3.11
C TYR A 233 8.80 -7.61 4.06
N GLN A 234 8.54 -7.11 5.26
CA GLN A 234 7.74 -7.76 6.28
C GLN A 234 6.67 -6.78 6.75
N MET A 235 5.52 -7.28 7.21
CA MET A 235 4.43 -6.41 7.69
C MET A 235 4.88 -5.41 8.77
N GLN A 236 5.87 -5.74 9.59
CA GLN A 236 6.48 -4.80 10.56
C GLN A 236 7.06 -3.53 9.90
N ALA A 237 7.58 -3.62 8.67
CA ALA A 237 8.14 -2.46 7.96
C ALA A 237 7.10 -1.36 7.70
N PHE A 238 5.82 -1.69 7.87
CA PHE A 238 4.67 -0.83 7.64
C PHE A 238 3.94 -0.47 8.94
N SER A 239 4.48 -0.84 10.12
CA SER A 239 3.93 -0.47 11.43
C SER A 239 4.10 1.03 11.72
N PRO A 240 3.06 1.72 12.23
CA PRO A 240 3.11 3.16 12.50
C PRO A 240 4.06 3.59 13.63
N ASN A 241 4.66 2.67 14.40
CA ASN A 241 5.19 2.99 15.74
C ASN A 241 6.71 3.23 15.85
N GLU A 242 7.46 3.27 14.75
CA GLU A 242 8.84 3.75 14.80
C GLU A 242 8.89 5.24 14.40
N VAL A 243 8.90 6.12 15.40
CA VAL A 243 9.09 7.59 15.21
C VAL A 243 10.39 7.88 14.42
N ALA A 244 11.37 6.99 14.46
CA ALA A 244 12.60 7.05 13.66
C ALA A 244 12.43 6.58 12.20
N THR A 245 11.55 5.61 11.91
CA THR A 245 11.20 5.28 10.52
C THR A 245 10.35 6.36 9.92
N TRP A 246 9.46 7.03 10.65
CA TRP A 246 8.74 8.21 10.13
C TRP A 246 9.69 9.37 9.77
N GLY A 247 10.69 9.67 10.60
CA GLY A 247 11.70 10.68 10.25
C GLY A 247 12.55 10.30 9.04
N THR A 248 12.93 9.02 8.91
CA THR A 248 13.69 8.50 7.75
C THR A 248 12.81 8.40 6.49
N PHE A 249 11.55 8.04 6.67
CA PHE A 249 10.50 7.99 5.66
C PHE A 249 10.27 9.39 5.11
N ILE A 250 10.00 10.39 5.97
CA ILE A 250 9.86 11.79 5.59
C ILE A 250 11.12 12.29 4.87
N GLN A 251 12.32 11.93 5.33
CA GLN A 251 13.56 12.29 4.63
C GLN A 251 13.71 11.61 3.25
N SER A 252 13.14 10.42 3.06
CA SER A 252 13.13 9.70 1.78
C SER A 252 12.04 10.16 0.82
N ILE A 253 10.91 10.64 1.33
CA ILE A 253 9.79 11.14 0.52
C ILE A 253 10.05 12.57 0.07
N VAL A 254 10.69 13.42 0.88
CA VAL A 254 10.90 14.85 0.56
C VAL A 254 11.52 15.09 -0.83
N PRO A 255 12.56 14.36 -1.28
CA PRO A 255 13.07 14.49 -2.64
C PRO A 255 12.07 14.05 -3.72
N LEU A 256 11.24 13.04 -3.43
CA LEU A 256 10.28 12.47 -4.37
C LEU A 256 9.03 13.35 -4.53
N ILE A 257 8.53 13.91 -3.43
CA ILE A 257 7.41 14.84 -3.46
C ILE A 257 7.85 16.22 -3.98
N ALA A 258 9.15 16.53 -3.98
CA ALA A 258 9.72 17.71 -4.64
C ALA A 258 9.70 17.64 -6.18
N HIS A 259 9.36 16.49 -6.77
CA HIS A 259 9.10 16.38 -8.21
C HIS A 259 7.70 16.86 -8.57
N GLU A 260 7.54 17.37 -9.80
CA GLU A 260 6.23 17.72 -10.33
C GLU A 260 5.37 16.47 -10.48
N ARG A 261 4.07 16.60 -10.18
CA ARG A 261 3.09 15.53 -10.41
C ARG A 261 3.15 15.09 -11.86
N THR A 262 3.21 13.78 -12.09
CA THR A 262 3.11 13.26 -13.46
C THR A 262 1.76 13.66 -14.03
N PRO A 263 1.72 14.33 -15.19
CA PRO A 263 0.46 14.80 -15.76
C PRO A 263 -0.54 13.65 -15.93
N PHE A 264 -1.78 13.91 -15.53
CA PHE A 264 -2.89 13.00 -15.73
C PHE A 264 -2.95 12.55 -17.19
N LYS A 265 -3.07 11.24 -17.41
CA LYS A 265 -3.14 10.68 -18.76
C LYS A 265 -4.56 10.85 -19.28
N GLU A 266 -4.75 11.86 -20.12
CA GLU A 266 -6.01 12.14 -20.79
C GLU A 266 -6.50 10.98 -21.67
N VAL A 267 -7.80 10.88 -21.89
CA VAL A 267 -8.37 9.90 -22.83
C VAL A 267 -7.85 10.19 -24.25
N PRO A 268 -7.11 9.28 -24.90
CA PRO A 268 -6.59 9.55 -26.23
C PRO A 268 -7.73 9.69 -27.25
N ALA A 269 -7.51 10.55 -28.25
CA ALA A 269 -8.48 10.75 -29.32
C ALA A 269 -8.84 9.42 -30.01
N GLY A 270 -10.14 9.16 -30.16
CA GLY A 270 -10.67 7.94 -30.78
C GLY A 270 -10.66 6.69 -29.90
N ARG A 271 -10.24 6.79 -28.64
CA ARG A 271 -10.35 5.71 -27.65
C ARG A 271 -11.61 5.89 -26.80
N THR A 272 -12.28 4.78 -26.50
CA THR A 272 -13.47 4.76 -25.66
C THR A 272 -13.17 4.19 -24.28
N LEU A 273 -12.08 3.42 -24.12
CA LEU A 273 -11.68 2.78 -22.87
C LEU A 273 -12.72 1.79 -22.33
N ARG A 274 -13.55 1.27 -23.23
CA ARG A 274 -14.58 0.28 -22.93
C ARG A 274 -14.20 -0.98 -23.68
N TRP A 275 -13.93 -2.07 -22.97
CA TRP A 275 -13.56 -3.34 -23.58
C TRP A 275 -14.66 -4.37 -23.37
N ASP A 276 -14.95 -5.12 -24.43
CA ASP A 276 -15.78 -6.31 -24.36
C ASP A 276 -15.05 -7.40 -23.56
N ALA A 277 -15.68 -7.91 -22.50
CA ALA A 277 -15.10 -8.90 -21.60
C ALA A 277 -14.84 -10.27 -22.25
N HIS A 278 -15.55 -10.56 -23.35
CA HIS A 278 -15.47 -11.83 -24.06
C HIS A 278 -14.42 -11.76 -25.16
N THR A 279 -14.47 -10.72 -25.98
CA THR A 279 -13.62 -10.59 -27.17
C THR A 279 -12.34 -9.81 -26.92
N ARG A 280 -12.27 -9.02 -25.83
CA ARG A 280 -11.21 -8.05 -25.51
C ARG A 280 -11.16 -6.84 -26.45
N ALA A 281 -12.05 -6.78 -27.44
CA ALA A 281 -12.11 -5.67 -28.38
C ALA A 281 -12.57 -4.39 -27.67
N GLU A 282 -11.98 -3.26 -28.04
CA GLU A 282 -12.46 -1.96 -27.59
C GLU A 282 -13.75 -1.60 -28.34
N LEU A 283 -14.79 -1.26 -27.58
CA LEU A 283 -16.12 -0.97 -28.05
C LEU A 283 -16.19 0.46 -28.57
N ALA A 284 -16.83 0.67 -29.72
CA ALA A 284 -17.18 2.02 -30.14
C ALA A 284 -18.19 2.67 -29.17
N ASP A 285 -18.29 4.00 -29.19
CA ASP A 285 -19.30 4.71 -28.39
C ASP A 285 -20.71 4.23 -28.77
N GLY A 286 -21.54 3.94 -27.75
CA GLY A 286 -22.87 3.36 -27.92
C GLY A 286 -22.91 1.88 -28.36
N ALA A 287 -21.77 1.27 -28.71
CA ALA A 287 -21.74 -0.15 -29.06
C ALA A 287 -21.98 -1.02 -27.82
N MET A 288 -22.72 -2.12 -28.03
CA MET A 288 -22.95 -3.16 -27.03
C MET A 288 -21.90 -4.27 -27.15
N PRO A 289 -21.49 -4.88 -26.03
CA PRO A 289 -20.70 -6.11 -26.06
C PRO A 289 -21.42 -7.23 -26.81
N ALA A 290 -20.64 -8.18 -27.32
CA ALA A 290 -21.17 -9.39 -27.93
C ALA A 290 -22.04 -10.17 -26.92
N ALA A 291 -23.18 -10.66 -27.37
CA ALA A 291 -23.97 -11.61 -26.59
C ALA A 291 -23.16 -12.91 -26.44
N SER A 292 -23.03 -13.38 -25.21
CA SER A 292 -22.28 -14.59 -24.89
C SER A 292 -22.81 -15.20 -23.60
N ASP A 293 -22.94 -16.53 -23.58
CA ASP A 293 -23.30 -17.32 -22.40
C ASP A 293 -22.05 -17.72 -21.59
N GLU A 294 -20.85 -17.33 -22.02
CA GLU A 294 -19.63 -17.59 -21.28
C GLU A 294 -19.56 -16.73 -20.01
N GLU A 295 -19.38 -17.38 -18.86
CA GLU A 295 -19.12 -16.69 -17.59
C GLU A 295 -17.78 -15.94 -17.62
N ILE A 296 -17.76 -14.68 -17.18
CA ILE A 296 -16.53 -13.91 -16.98
C ILE A 296 -16.09 -14.01 -15.51
N ARG A 297 -14.86 -14.47 -15.26
CA ARG A 297 -14.25 -14.52 -13.93
C ARG A 297 -13.21 -13.42 -13.76
N ILE A 298 -13.32 -12.64 -12.70
CA ILE A 298 -12.41 -11.54 -12.36
C ILE A 298 -11.92 -11.75 -10.92
N SER A 299 -10.61 -11.80 -10.71
CA SER A 299 -10.02 -11.79 -9.36
C SER A 299 -9.57 -10.38 -9.00
N VAL A 300 -9.94 -9.94 -7.80
CA VAL A 300 -9.77 -8.54 -7.36
C VAL A 300 -9.15 -8.50 -5.97
N THR A 301 -8.20 -7.59 -5.77
CA THR A 301 -7.64 -7.26 -4.45
C THR A 301 -7.16 -5.80 -4.45
N ALA A 302 -6.98 -5.23 -3.27
CA ALA A 302 -6.41 -3.91 -3.05
C ALA A 302 -5.38 -3.99 -1.93
N ASP A 303 -4.51 -2.98 -1.81
CA ASP A 303 -3.57 -2.88 -0.68
C ASP A 303 -2.68 -4.15 -0.60
N TRP A 304 -2.33 -4.68 -1.79
CA TRP A 304 -1.69 -5.97 -1.97
C TRP A 304 -0.19 -5.84 -2.24
N GLY A 305 0.26 -4.73 -2.84
CA GLY A 305 1.63 -4.54 -3.33
C GLY A 305 2.69 -4.30 -2.24
N ALA A 306 2.64 -5.05 -1.13
CA ALA A 306 3.56 -4.93 0.00
C ALA A 306 4.82 -5.80 -0.11
N GLY A 307 4.88 -6.74 -1.06
CA GLY A 307 6.03 -7.64 -1.24
C GLY A 307 6.21 -8.66 -0.12
N THR A 308 5.14 -8.93 0.63
CA THR A 308 5.12 -9.85 1.78
C THR A 308 4.78 -11.29 1.35
N MET A 309 4.93 -12.24 2.26
CA MET A 309 4.54 -13.63 2.01
C MET A 309 3.01 -13.77 1.92
N GLU A 310 2.29 -12.97 2.69
CA GLU A 310 0.84 -12.85 2.66
C GLU A 310 0.37 -12.40 1.26
N ALA A 311 1.01 -11.37 0.70
CA ALA A 311 0.75 -10.93 -0.67
C ALA A 311 0.98 -12.06 -1.68
N ASP A 312 2.09 -12.79 -1.56
CA ASP A 312 2.39 -13.92 -2.43
C ASP A 312 1.34 -15.05 -2.32
N ALA A 313 0.87 -15.36 -1.12
CA ALA A 313 -0.20 -16.34 -0.89
C ALA A 313 -1.54 -15.88 -1.50
N VAL A 314 -1.90 -14.60 -1.33
CA VAL A 314 -3.09 -14.00 -1.95
C VAL A 314 -2.99 -14.04 -3.48
N GLY A 315 -1.84 -13.68 -4.04
CA GLY A 315 -1.59 -13.72 -5.49
C GLY A 315 -1.70 -15.13 -6.06
N ALA A 316 -1.17 -16.13 -5.35
CA ALA A 316 -1.33 -17.54 -5.71
C ALA A 316 -2.81 -17.98 -5.64
N GLY A 317 -3.53 -17.57 -4.60
CA GLY A 317 -4.96 -17.83 -4.45
C GLY A 317 -5.79 -17.26 -5.59
N MET A 318 -5.54 -16.00 -5.97
CA MET A 318 -6.14 -15.35 -7.13
C MET A 318 -5.85 -16.10 -8.43
N ALA A 319 -4.59 -16.48 -8.68
CA ALA A 319 -4.22 -17.25 -9.87
C ALA A 319 -4.93 -18.62 -9.91
N GLY A 320 -5.08 -19.28 -8.75
CA GLY A 320 -5.77 -20.55 -8.60
C GLY A 320 -7.25 -20.50 -8.98
N MET A 321 -7.88 -19.32 -9.00
CA MET A 321 -9.27 -19.13 -9.46
C MET A 321 -9.39 -19.18 -10.99
N SER A 322 -8.27 -19.31 -11.72
CA SER A 322 -8.22 -19.27 -13.19
C SER A 322 -9.00 -18.09 -13.79
N PRO A 323 -8.69 -16.84 -13.36
CA PRO A 323 -9.44 -15.66 -13.78
C PRO A 323 -9.21 -15.32 -15.26
N HIS A 324 -10.24 -14.76 -15.89
CA HIS A 324 -10.10 -14.08 -17.18
C HIS A 324 -9.38 -12.74 -16.99
N TYR A 325 -9.74 -12.00 -15.95
CA TYR A 325 -9.14 -10.72 -15.63
C TYR A 325 -8.68 -10.66 -14.17
N THR A 326 -7.57 -10.00 -13.92
CA THR A 326 -7.15 -9.63 -12.57
C THR A 326 -7.18 -8.11 -12.42
N VAL A 327 -7.56 -7.62 -11.25
CA VAL A 327 -7.61 -6.18 -10.95
C VAL A 327 -6.94 -5.91 -9.61
N HIS A 328 -5.92 -5.05 -9.61
CA HIS A 328 -5.32 -4.47 -8.41
C HIS A 328 -5.91 -3.06 -8.19
N MET A 329 -6.59 -2.82 -7.07
CA MET A 329 -7.26 -1.53 -6.82
C MET A 329 -6.39 -0.50 -6.07
N GLY A 330 -5.08 -0.46 -6.36
CA GLY A 330 -4.17 0.54 -5.83
C GLY A 330 -3.39 0.13 -4.58
N ASP A 331 -2.42 0.98 -4.23
CA ASP A 331 -1.48 0.84 -3.11
C ASP A 331 -0.43 -0.27 -3.26
N VAL A 332 0.57 0.01 -4.09
CA VAL A 332 1.87 -0.65 -4.06
C VAL A 332 2.78 0.06 -3.06
N TYR A 333 3.13 -0.65 -1.99
CA TYR A 333 3.78 -0.04 -0.85
C TYR A 333 5.29 0.10 -0.99
N PHE A 334 5.87 1.14 -0.39
CA PHE A 334 5.17 2.18 0.40
C PHE A 334 4.79 3.43 -0.39
N MET A 335 5.37 3.71 -1.55
CA MET A 335 5.10 4.96 -2.27
C MET A 335 4.87 4.74 -3.77
N GLY A 336 4.65 3.49 -4.18
CA GLY A 336 4.59 3.12 -5.59
C GLY A 336 5.85 3.49 -6.37
N ALA A 337 7.04 3.45 -5.74
CA ALA A 337 8.29 3.75 -6.41
C ALA A 337 8.72 2.60 -7.35
N ALA A 338 9.61 2.88 -8.31
CA ALA A 338 10.08 1.89 -9.30
C ALA A 338 10.61 0.59 -8.68
N ALA A 339 11.44 0.69 -7.63
CA ALA A 339 11.99 -0.48 -6.94
C ALA A 339 10.90 -1.31 -6.20
N GLU A 340 9.86 -0.64 -5.73
CA GLU A 340 8.72 -1.26 -5.06
C GLU A 340 7.83 -1.96 -6.08
N TYR A 341 7.53 -1.33 -7.22
CA TYR A 341 6.84 -2.00 -8.32
C TYR A 341 7.63 -3.20 -8.86
N ASP A 342 8.93 -3.05 -9.07
CA ASP A 342 9.80 -4.14 -9.51
C ASP A 342 9.68 -5.34 -8.55
N THR A 343 9.83 -5.11 -7.25
CA THR A 343 9.90 -6.19 -6.26
C THR A 343 8.53 -6.71 -5.85
N ASN A 344 7.57 -5.83 -5.60
CA ASN A 344 6.29 -6.15 -4.95
C ASN A 344 5.16 -6.39 -5.93
N PHE A 345 5.34 -6.02 -7.20
CA PHE A 345 4.30 -6.14 -8.24
C PHE A 345 4.78 -6.96 -9.44
N TRP A 346 6.01 -6.77 -9.90
CA TRP A 346 6.55 -7.44 -11.09
C TRP A 346 7.32 -8.73 -10.80
N GLY A 347 7.53 -9.07 -9.53
CA GLY A 347 8.25 -10.27 -9.14
C GLY A 347 9.76 -10.22 -9.41
N VAL A 348 10.33 -9.02 -9.61
CA VAL A 348 11.78 -8.85 -9.76
C VAL A 348 12.44 -9.08 -8.39
N PRO A 349 13.45 -9.96 -8.28
CA PRO A 349 14.16 -10.18 -7.03
C PRO A 349 14.74 -8.89 -6.44
N GLY A 350 14.41 -8.62 -5.17
CA GLY A 350 14.97 -7.50 -4.43
C GLY A 350 16.47 -7.69 -4.16
N TRP A 351 17.24 -6.60 -4.21
CA TRP A 351 18.67 -6.64 -3.88
C TRP A 351 18.88 -6.72 -2.36
N PRO A 352 19.85 -7.52 -1.84
CA PRO A 352 20.78 -8.41 -2.54
C PRO A 352 20.29 -9.87 -2.66
N THR A 353 19.28 -10.27 -1.90
CA THR A 353 18.68 -11.62 -1.91
C THR A 353 17.25 -11.50 -1.39
N GLY A 354 16.27 -11.45 -2.28
CA GLY A 354 14.84 -11.51 -1.96
C GLY A 354 14.06 -12.05 -3.14
N LYS A 355 13.02 -12.83 -2.88
CA LYS A 355 11.98 -13.22 -3.84
C LYS A 355 11.16 -11.98 -4.13
N GLY A 356 10.97 -11.66 -5.41
CA GLY A 356 9.96 -10.70 -5.81
C GLY A 356 8.57 -11.35 -5.76
N VAL A 357 7.56 -10.56 -5.41
CA VAL A 357 6.15 -10.96 -5.48
C VAL A 357 5.57 -10.43 -6.79
N LYS A 358 4.94 -11.34 -7.56
CA LYS A 358 4.35 -11.01 -8.86
C LYS A 358 2.83 -10.97 -8.75
N PHE A 359 2.23 -9.86 -9.19
CA PHE A 359 0.77 -9.78 -9.32
C PHE A 359 0.30 -10.75 -10.42
N PRO A 360 -0.71 -11.58 -10.16
CA PRO A 360 -1.15 -12.59 -11.13
C PRO A 360 -1.82 -11.94 -12.34
N GLU A 361 -1.57 -12.51 -13.51
CA GLU A 361 -2.24 -12.09 -14.74
C GLU A 361 -3.45 -12.99 -15.01
N GLY A 362 -4.57 -12.40 -15.42
CA GLY A 362 -5.68 -13.15 -16.01
C GLY A 362 -5.34 -13.69 -17.40
N SER A 363 -6.14 -14.64 -17.89
CA SER A 363 -5.97 -15.17 -19.25
C SER A 363 -6.31 -14.18 -20.36
N ARG A 364 -7.10 -13.13 -20.06
CA ARG A 364 -7.54 -12.08 -20.99
C ARG A 364 -7.05 -10.68 -20.64
N GLY A 365 -6.57 -10.44 -19.43
CA GLY A 365 -6.03 -9.15 -19.05
C GLY A 365 -5.68 -9.02 -17.58
N MET A 366 -5.02 -7.91 -17.25
CA MET A 366 -4.60 -7.55 -15.90
C MET A 366 -4.64 -6.03 -15.79
N PHE A 367 -5.47 -5.51 -14.90
CA PHE A 367 -5.64 -4.07 -14.68
C PHE A 367 -5.08 -3.68 -13.32
N THR A 368 -4.62 -2.45 -13.21
CA THR A 368 -4.24 -1.83 -11.94
C THR A 368 -4.82 -0.43 -11.90
N LEU A 369 -5.26 -0.02 -10.72
CA LEU A 369 -5.66 1.35 -10.41
C LEU A 369 -4.57 2.00 -9.57
N THR A 370 -4.63 3.32 -9.46
CA THR A 370 -3.84 4.10 -8.50
C THR A 370 -4.49 4.03 -7.12
N GLY A 371 -3.68 3.89 -6.08
CA GLY A 371 -4.04 4.26 -4.72
C GLY A 371 -3.37 5.57 -4.32
N ASN A 372 -3.58 6.01 -3.08
CA ASN A 372 -2.90 7.22 -2.59
C ASN A 372 -1.38 6.98 -2.49
N HIS A 373 -0.92 5.76 -2.21
CA HIS A 373 0.51 5.50 -2.08
C HIS A 373 1.28 5.71 -3.39
N GLU A 374 0.70 5.40 -4.56
CA GLU A 374 1.29 5.75 -5.86
C GLU A 374 1.52 7.27 -6.02
N MET A 375 0.63 8.08 -5.44
CA MET A 375 0.69 9.53 -5.56
C MET A 375 1.67 10.17 -4.57
N LEU A 376 2.17 9.43 -3.57
CA LEU A 376 3.31 9.88 -2.75
C LEU A 376 4.58 10.07 -3.59
N SER A 377 4.77 9.24 -4.63
CA SER A 377 5.83 9.41 -5.64
C SER A 377 5.33 10.15 -6.89
N GLN A 378 4.29 10.98 -6.73
CA GLN A 378 3.78 11.85 -7.81
C GLN A 378 3.24 11.07 -9.02
N GLY A 379 2.93 9.78 -8.85
CA GLY A 379 2.43 8.88 -9.90
C GLY A 379 3.46 8.50 -10.97
N ASP A 380 4.73 8.87 -10.83
CA ASP A 380 5.74 8.74 -11.90
C ASP A 380 5.89 7.30 -12.40
N THR A 381 6.18 6.38 -11.48
CA THR A 381 6.36 4.97 -11.84
C THR A 381 5.07 4.38 -12.40
N TYR A 382 3.94 4.66 -11.74
CA TYR A 382 2.64 4.15 -12.15
C TYR A 382 2.31 4.55 -13.60
N PHE A 383 2.26 5.85 -13.89
CA PHE A 383 1.82 6.34 -15.19
C PHE A 383 2.80 6.08 -16.32
N ASN A 384 4.11 6.08 -16.03
CA ASN A 384 5.14 5.99 -17.07
C ASN A 384 5.67 4.57 -17.30
N SER A 385 5.60 3.68 -16.30
CA SER A 385 6.20 2.34 -16.37
C SER A 385 5.22 1.19 -16.14
N VAL A 386 4.20 1.37 -15.31
CA VAL A 386 3.27 0.30 -14.92
C VAL A 386 2.08 0.26 -15.86
N LEU A 387 1.42 1.40 -16.04
CA LEU A 387 0.21 1.52 -16.85
C LEU A 387 0.39 1.01 -18.30
N PRO A 388 1.51 1.27 -19.00
CA PRO A 388 1.77 0.70 -20.32
C PRO A 388 1.96 -0.83 -20.36
N ARG A 389 2.08 -1.49 -19.21
CA ARG A 389 2.30 -2.94 -19.06
C ARG A 389 1.07 -3.67 -18.49
N CYS A 390 -0.07 -2.99 -18.40
CA CYS A 390 -1.34 -3.54 -17.93
C CYS A 390 -2.40 -3.50 -19.06
N GLY A 391 -3.64 -3.87 -18.79
CA GLY A 391 -4.76 -3.82 -19.73
C GLY A 391 -5.20 -5.19 -20.26
N VAL A 392 -5.91 -5.19 -21.38
CA VAL A 392 -6.31 -6.42 -22.08
C VAL A 392 -5.11 -7.09 -22.75
N LYS A 393 -5.16 -8.42 -22.90
CA LYS A 393 -4.16 -9.18 -23.64
C LYS A 393 -4.44 -9.14 -25.14
N ASN A 394 -3.41 -8.90 -25.92
CA ASN A 394 -3.39 -9.12 -27.37
C ASN A 394 -3.47 -10.62 -27.69
N ASP A 395 -3.65 -10.95 -28.97
CA ASP A 395 -3.69 -12.34 -29.43
C ASP A 395 -2.36 -13.09 -29.26
N ASP A 396 -1.24 -12.35 -29.18
CA ASP A 396 0.08 -12.91 -28.89
C ASP A 396 0.32 -13.13 -27.38
N GLY A 397 -0.66 -12.81 -26.53
CA GLY A 397 -0.61 -12.94 -25.08
C GLY A 397 0.05 -11.77 -24.34
N SER A 398 0.62 -10.79 -25.04
CA SER A 398 1.15 -9.57 -24.43
C SER A 398 0.04 -8.65 -23.93
N LEU A 399 0.30 -7.88 -22.87
CA LEU A 399 -0.64 -6.86 -22.37
C LEU A 399 -0.56 -5.60 -23.26
N ALA A 400 -1.71 -5.09 -23.67
CA ALA A 400 -1.82 -4.00 -24.65
C ALA A 400 -1.44 -2.61 -24.12
N GLY A 401 -1.25 -2.46 -22.81
CA GLY A 401 -1.12 -1.18 -22.13
C GLY A 401 -2.47 -0.54 -21.89
N MET A 402 -2.62 0.09 -20.72
CA MET A 402 -3.72 1.01 -20.46
C MET A 402 -3.30 2.42 -20.90
N PRO A 403 -4.13 3.14 -21.67
CA PRO A 403 -3.80 4.50 -22.08
C PRO A 403 -4.01 5.55 -20.97
N THR A 404 -4.83 5.22 -19.97
CA THR A 404 -5.11 6.03 -18.78
C THR A 404 -5.43 5.13 -17.58
N SER A 405 -5.53 5.69 -16.38
CA SER A 405 -5.69 4.99 -15.09
C SER A 405 -7.11 4.49 -14.79
N PHE A 406 -8.04 4.65 -15.73
CA PHE A 406 -9.44 4.25 -15.61
C PHE A 406 -9.95 3.59 -16.90
N GLY A 407 -11.11 2.93 -16.83
CA GLY A 407 -11.71 2.25 -17.97
C GLY A 407 -12.86 1.32 -17.58
N ALA A 408 -13.37 0.54 -18.52
CA ALA A 408 -14.46 -0.40 -18.25
C ALA A 408 -14.30 -1.72 -18.99
N ILE A 409 -14.62 -2.82 -18.31
CA ILE A 409 -14.84 -4.14 -18.91
C ILE A 409 -16.34 -4.41 -18.90
N GLU A 410 -16.90 -4.76 -20.05
CA GLU A 410 -18.35 -4.80 -20.25
C GLU A 410 -18.81 -6.15 -20.79
N THR A 411 -19.95 -6.60 -20.28
CA THR A 411 -20.76 -7.67 -20.86
C THR A 411 -22.09 -7.10 -21.34
N ALA A 412 -22.91 -7.91 -22.01
CA ALA A 412 -24.26 -7.52 -22.41
C ALA A 412 -25.14 -7.03 -21.24
N HIS A 413 -24.81 -7.43 -20.00
CA HIS A 413 -25.61 -7.11 -18.81
C HIS A 413 -24.89 -6.25 -17.77
N TRP A 414 -23.56 -6.19 -17.79
CA TRP A 414 -22.77 -5.55 -16.74
C TRP A 414 -21.74 -4.58 -17.30
N ARG A 415 -21.53 -3.47 -16.57
CA ARG A 415 -20.37 -2.59 -16.70
C ARG A 415 -19.54 -2.70 -15.43
N VAL A 416 -18.33 -3.25 -15.55
CA VAL A 416 -17.32 -3.22 -14.49
C VAL A 416 -16.43 -2.03 -14.76
N ILE A 417 -16.61 -0.96 -13.98
CA ILE A 417 -15.97 0.34 -14.18
C ILE A 417 -14.85 0.50 -13.17
N MET A 418 -13.67 0.81 -13.68
CA MET A 418 -12.46 1.12 -12.94
C MET A 418 -12.27 2.63 -12.92
N ILE A 419 -12.11 3.21 -11.74
CA ILE A 419 -11.92 4.66 -11.55
C ILE A 419 -10.58 4.99 -10.89
N ASP A 420 -9.95 6.06 -11.35
CA ASP A 420 -8.88 6.76 -10.64
C ASP A 420 -9.48 7.87 -9.75
N ASP A 421 -9.68 7.51 -8.48
CA ASP A 421 -10.08 8.42 -7.41
C ASP A 421 -8.89 8.93 -6.58
N SER A 422 -7.66 8.54 -6.94
CA SER A 422 -6.48 8.74 -6.10
C SER A 422 -5.52 9.78 -6.66
N TYR A 423 -5.60 10.13 -7.95
CA TYR A 423 -4.69 11.09 -8.59
C TYR A 423 -4.59 12.44 -7.86
N ASN A 424 -5.70 12.91 -7.27
CA ASN A 424 -5.74 14.15 -6.50
C ASN A 424 -5.74 13.95 -4.97
N SER A 425 -5.51 12.71 -4.51
CA SER A 425 -5.51 12.37 -3.07
C SER A 425 -4.57 13.23 -2.24
N TYR A 426 -3.53 13.82 -2.84
CA TYR A 426 -2.75 14.89 -2.23
C TYR A 426 -2.92 16.20 -2.99
N PRO A 427 -2.92 17.36 -2.31
CA PRO A 427 -2.83 18.66 -2.97
C PRO A 427 -1.48 18.86 -3.67
N ASP A 428 -1.44 19.82 -4.59
CA ASP A 428 -0.21 20.20 -5.28
C ASP A 428 0.82 20.81 -4.32
N GLY A 429 2.06 20.33 -4.38
CA GLY A 429 3.20 20.87 -3.66
C GLY A 429 3.81 19.93 -2.61
N ALA A 430 5.15 19.87 -2.61
CA ALA A 430 5.97 18.89 -1.88
C ALA A 430 5.70 18.79 -0.37
N LEU A 431 5.36 19.92 0.25
CA LEU A 431 5.11 19.97 1.68
C LEU A 431 3.63 19.71 1.99
N SER A 432 2.70 20.08 1.11
CA SER A 432 1.27 19.84 1.34
C SER A 432 0.93 18.34 1.29
N ALA A 433 1.53 17.58 0.36
CA ALA A 433 1.37 16.13 0.31
C ALA A 433 2.06 15.40 1.48
N ALA A 434 3.23 15.86 1.94
CA ALA A 434 3.88 15.31 3.14
C ALA A 434 3.09 15.62 4.42
N LEU A 435 2.42 16.78 4.49
CA LEU A 435 1.61 17.19 5.64
C LEU A 435 0.20 16.58 5.63
N ASP A 436 -0.37 16.29 4.46
CA ASP A 436 -1.65 15.58 4.32
C ASP A 436 -1.46 14.06 4.40
N SER A 437 -0.27 13.52 4.13
CA SER A 437 0.07 12.15 4.58
C SER A 437 0.05 11.98 6.10
N LEU A 438 0.04 13.10 6.85
CA LEU A 438 -0.17 13.17 8.30
C LEU A 438 -1.60 13.61 8.68
N ASP A 439 -2.46 13.95 7.71
CA ASP A 439 -3.84 14.45 7.92
C ASP A 439 -4.78 13.90 6.84
N LEU A 440 -5.56 12.88 7.23
CA LEU A 440 -6.59 12.13 6.48
C LEU A 440 -7.70 13.00 5.85
N LYS A 441 -7.34 13.86 4.89
CA LYS A 441 -8.28 14.48 3.96
C LYS A 441 -7.73 14.34 2.56
N ALA A 442 -7.73 13.11 2.07
CA ALA A 442 -7.52 12.88 0.66
C ALA A 442 -8.61 13.64 -0.12
N GLU A 443 -8.20 14.57 -0.98
CA GLU A 443 -9.11 15.14 -1.96
C GLU A 443 -9.29 14.10 -3.08
N CYS A 444 -10.18 13.13 -2.90
CA CYS A 444 -10.44 12.11 -3.92
C CYS A 444 -11.32 12.66 -5.05
N LYS A 445 -11.13 13.93 -5.43
CA LYS A 445 -11.83 14.54 -6.55
C LYS A 445 -11.18 14.04 -7.83
N MET A 446 -11.96 13.38 -8.69
CA MET A 446 -11.47 12.92 -9.99
C MET A 446 -11.23 14.12 -10.93
N PRO A 447 -10.21 14.04 -11.81
CA PRO A 447 -9.99 15.03 -12.87
C PRO A 447 -11.21 15.21 -13.78
N ASP A 448 -11.42 16.42 -14.31
CA ASP A 448 -12.61 16.76 -15.10
C ASP A 448 -12.74 15.89 -16.37
N SER A 449 -11.63 15.50 -16.98
CA SER A 449 -11.60 14.61 -18.14
C SER A 449 -12.07 13.19 -17.84
N HIS A 450 -11.75 12.69 -16.64
CA HIS A 450 -12.24 11.42 -16.13
C HIS A 450 -13.76 11.48 -15.88
N VAL A 451 -14.25 12.56 -15.25
CA VAL A 451 -15.70 12.79 -15.07
C VAL A 451 -16.42 12.92 -16.41
N ALA A 452 -15.84 13.62 -17.38
CA ALA A 452 -16.40 13.74 -18.72
C ALA A 452 -16.45 12.39 -19.46
N TRP A 453 -15.47 11.51 -19.22
CA TRP A 453 -15.53 10.12 -19.72
C TRP A 453 -16.65 9.33 -19.03
N LEU A 454 -16.76 9.38 -17.71
CA LEU A 454 -17.84 8.72 -16.98
C LEU A 454 -19.22 9.17 -17.47
N ALA A 455 -19.41 10.46 -17.77
CA ALA A 455 -20.65 10.96 -18.35
C ALA A 455 -20.98 10.32 -19.72
N ARG A 456 -19.98 10.05 -20.56
CA ARG A 456 -20.20 9.33 -21.83
C ARG A 456 -20.54 7.85 -21.61
N VAL A 457 -19.93 7.23 -20.59
CA VAL A 457 -20.14 5.80 -20.28
C VAL A 457 -21.49 5.56 -19.60
N LEU A 458 -21.87 6.42 -18.66
CA LEU A 458 -22.99 6.22 -17.73
C LEU A 458 -24.21 7.10 -18.01
N GLY A 459 -24.07 8.14 -18.83
CA GLY A 459 -25.10 9.16 -19.04
C GLY A 459 -26.27 8.75 -19.92
N ASP A 460 -26.27 7.56 -20.53
CA ASP A 460 -27.38 7.08 -21.36
C ASP A 460 -28.52 6.53 -20.49
N PRO A 461 -29.71 7.17 -20.44
CA PRO A 461 -30.85 6.68 -19.67
C PRO A 461 -31.40 5.34 -20.16
N ASN A 462 -31.10 4.95 -21.41
CA ASN A 462 -31.54 3.68 -21.99
C ASN A 462 -30.61 2.51 -21.63
N ASP A 463 -29.44 2.77 -21.07
CA ASP A 463 -28.54 1.72 -20.65
C ASP A 463 -29.02 1.10 -19.32
N LYS A 464 -29.53 -0.13 -19.43
CA LYS A 464 -30.06 -0.92 -18.32
C LYS A 464 -29.08 -1.98 -17.80
N ARG A 465 -27.80 -1.90 -18.15
CA ARG A 465 -26.78 -2.78 -17.59
C ARG A 465 -26.48 -2.43 -16.14
N GLY A 466 -26.25 -3.44 -15.31
CA GLY A 466 -25.82 -3.28 -13.92
C GLY A 466 -24.42 -2.67 -13.87
N ILE A 467 -24.14 -1.94 -12.78
CA ILE A 467 -22.87 -1.25 -12.59
C ILE A 467 -22.16 -1.86 -11.38
N ILE A 468 -20.91 -2.26 -11.60
CA ILE A 468 -19.96 -2.60 -10.55
C ILE A 468 -18.81 -1.60 -10.68
N LEU A 469 -18.60 -0.81 -9.64
CA LEU A 469 -17.55 0.19 -9.59
C LEU A 469 -16.37 -0.34 -8.77
N MET A 470 -15.15 -0.12 -9.25
CA MET A 470 -13.89 -0.44 -8.60
C MET A 470 -13.06 0.83 -8.50
N GLY A 471 -12.74 1.24 -7.28
CA GLY A 471 -11.87 2.37 -6.97
C GLY A 471 -10.95 2.03 -5.81
N HIS A 472 -10.07 2.95 -5.42
CA HIS A 472 -9.23 2.74 -4.26
C HIS A 472 -9.91 3.27 -2.99
N HIS A 473 -10.44 4.48 -3.04
CA HIS A 473 -11.04 5.14 -1.88
C HIS A 473 -12.52 4.76 -1.69
N ASN A 474 -12.94 4.88 -0.44
CA ASN A 474 -14.31 4.66 -0.04
C ASN A 474 -15.14 5.95 -0.08
N TYR A 475 -16.43 5.83 -0.39
CA TYR A 475 -17.43 6.87 -0.08
C TYR A 475 -18.24 6.57 1.18
N ARG A 476 -18.26 5.30 1.62
CA ARG A 476 -18.82 4.81 2.88
C ARG A 476 -18.03 3.61 3.33
N ASN A 477 -17.69 3.56 4.62
CA ASN A 477 -16.98 2.46 5.23
C ASN A 477 -17.33 2.38 6.73
N ALA A 478 -16.75 1.43 7.46
CA ALA A 478 -17.00 1.28 8.90
C ALA A 478 -16.41 2.40 9.75
N PHE A 479 -15.59 3.30 9.20
CA PHE A 479 -14.94 4.41 9.89
C PHE A 479 -15.51 5.76 9.46
N ALA A 480 -15.52 6.73 10.38
CA ALA A 480 -16.08 8.07 10.16
C ALA A 480 -15.38 8.91 9.07
N ASN A 481 -14.21 8.50 8.57
CA ASN A 481 -13.51 9.14 7.46
C ASN A 481 -13.96 8.55 6.11
N SER A 482 -14.78 9.29 5.36
CA SER A 482 -15.17 8.91 4.01
C SER A 482 -14.88 9.99 3.00
N CYS A 483 -14.40 9.59 1.83
CA CYS A 483 -14.09 10.50 0.75
C CYS A 483 -15.30 10.63 -0.17
N ILE A 484 -16.08 11.71 -0.01
CA ILE A 484 -17.41 11.80 -0.64
C ILE A 484 -17.40 12.44 -2.04
N ASP A 485 -16.31 13.11 -2.42
CA ASP A 485 -16.30 13.99 -3.60
C ASP A 485 -16.39 13.23 -4.93
N HIS A 486 -15.64 12.13 -5.09
CA HIS A 486 -15.79 11.28 -6.28
C HIS A 486 -17.20 10.68 -6.38
N ALA A 487 -17.81 10.28 -5.25
CA ALA A 487 -19.18 9.76 -5.24
C ALA A 487 -20.19 10.81 -5.69
N LYS A 488 -20.00 12.09 -5.31
CA LYS A 488 -20.79 13.22 -5.83
C LYS A 488 -20.57 13.43 -7.33
N GLN A 489 -19.34 13.33 -7.82
CA GLN A 489 -19.04 13.47 -9.25
C GLN A 489 -19.70 12.37 -10.09
N ILE A 490 -19.65 11.12 -9.62
CA ILE A 490 -20.30 9.97 -10.28
C ILE A 490 -21.82 10.16 -10.29
N ALA A 491 -22.39 10.50 -9.14
CA ALA A 491 -23.82 10.73 -9.04
C ALA A 491 -24.29 11.88 -9.94
N GLY A 492 -23.46 12.93 -10.12
CA GLY A 492 -23.75 14.05 -11.01
C GLY A 492 -23.78 13.69 -12.51
N VAL A 493 -23.23 12.55 -12.92
CA VAL A 493 -23.26 12.11 -14.33
C VAL A 493 -24.29 11.02 -14.62
N LEU A 494 -24.96 10.49 -13.59
CA LEU A 494 -26.02 9.49 -13.77
C LEU A 494 -27.31 10.15 -14.26
N PRO A 495 -28.03 9.53 -15.22
CA PRO A 495 -29.26 10.10 -15.78
C PRO A 495 -30.46 10.02 -14.81
N GLY A 496 -30.33 9.30 -13.71
CA GLY A 496 -31.37 9.10 -12.69
C GLY A 496 -30.85 8.21 -11.57
N GLU A 497 -31.69 7.92 -10.58
CA GLU A 497 -31.30 7.05 -9.45
C GLU A 497 -30.85 5.68 -9.95
N ARG A 498 -29.71 5.20 -9.45
CA ARG A 498 -29.13 3.89 -9.77
C ARG A 498 -28.58 3.23 -8.52
N GLU A 499 -28.96 1.97 -8.32
CA GLU A 499 -28.34 1.09 -7.34
C GLU A 499 -27.20 0.28 -7.97
N ILE A 500 -26.01 0.36 -7.39
CA ILE A 500 -24.77 -0.25 -7.92
C ILE A 500 -24.05 -1.09 -6.86
N VAL A 501 -23.01 -1.82 -7.26
CA VAL A 501 -22.03 -2.40 -6.33
C VAL A 501 -20.75 -1.58 -6.37
N TRP A 502 -20.13 -1.32 -5.23
CA TRP A 502 -18.87 -0.58 -5.12
C TRP A 502 -17.84 -1.38 -4.34
N LEU A 503 -16.78 -1.78 -5.03
CA LEU A 503 -15.61 -2.44 -4.46
C LEU A 503 -14.49 -1.42 -4.28
N TYR A 504 -13.90 -1.35 -3.09
CA TYR A 504 -12.85 -0.38 -2.78
C TYR A 504 -11.74 -0.95 -1.89
N GLY A 505 -10.58 -0.28 -1.82
CA GLY A 505 -9.42 -0.62 -0.98
C GLY A 505 -9.24 0.37 0.16
N HIS A 506 -8.01 0.89 0.35
CA HIS A 506 -7.61 2.02 1.21
C HIS A 506 -7.76 1.77 2.72
N ILE A 507 -8.92 1.28 3.12
CA ILE A 507 -9.17 0.77 4.44
C ILE A 507 -8.62 -0.66 4.48
N HIS A 508 -7.59 -0.85 5.28
CA HIS A 508 -6.81 -2.08 5.37
C HIS A 508 -7.55 -3.27 6.03
N SER A 509 -8.73 -3.64 5.52
CA SER A 509 -9.67 -4.58 6.15
C SER A 509 -10.64 -5.20 5.13
N PHE A 510 -11.25 -6.32 5.49
CA PHE A 510 -12.45 -6.84 4.84
C PHE A 510 -13.69 -6.36 5.57
N GLN A 511 -14.59 -5.65 4.86
CA GLN A 511 -15.81 -5.09 5.45
C GLN A 511 -16.98 -5.12 4.46
N MET A 512 -18.19 -5.35 4.99
CA MET A 512 -19.42 -5.35 4.23
C MET A 512 -20.46 -4.46 4.90
N GLN A 513 -21.03 -3.51 4.15
CA GLN A 513 -22.15 -2.70 4.63
C GLN A 513 -23.49 -3.44 4.45
N ASN A 514 -24.40 -3.25 5.40
CA ASN A 514 -25.66 -4.01 5.53
C ASN A 514 -26.75 -3.60 4.53
N ALA A 515 -26.62 -2.45 3.90
CA ALA A 515 -27.58 -1.89 2.95
C ALA A 515 -26.88 -1.00 1.94
N PRO A 516 -27.48 -0.78 0.75
CA PRO A 516 -26.95 0.16 -0.21
C PRO A 516 -27.16 1.58 0.33
N ALA A 517 -26.10 2.37 0.30
CA ALA A 517 -26.10 3.69 0.92
C ALA A 517 -26.20 4.80 -0.11
N LYS A 518 -27.06 5.78 0.15
CA LYS A 518 -27.03 7.05 -0.57
C LYS A 518 -25.78 7.84 -0.18
N VAL A 519 -25.24 8.59 -1.12
CA VAL A 519 -24.28 9.65 -0.82
C VAL A 519 -25.03 10.74 -0.05
N ASP A 520 -24.54 11.13 1.14
CA ASP A 520 -25.18 12.15 2.00
C ASP A 520 -25.24 13.53 1.31
N ASN A 521 -26.28 13.71 0.50
CA ASN A 521 -26.88 14.98 0.12
C ASN A 521 -28.29 14.71 -0.43
N ASP A 522 -29.22 15.65 -0.17
CA ASP A 522 -30.66 15.50 -0.42
C ASP A 522 -31.07 15.37 -1.91
N ARG A 523 -30.11 15.24 -2.84
CA ARG A 523 -30.35 15.28 -4.29
C ARG A 523 -29.62 14.20 -5.09
N ASN A 524 -28.90 13.26 -4.47
CA ASN A 524 -28.03 12.37 -5.23
C ASN A 524 -28.71 11.08 -5.73
N PRO A 525 -28.54 10.72 -7.02
CA PRO A 525 -29.07 9.49 -7.60
C PRO A 525 -28.28 8.21 -7.25
N LEU A 526 -27.14 8.28 -6.56
CA LEU A 526 -26.29 7.10 -6.37
C LEU A 526 -26.62 6.37 -5.05
N LYS A 527 -26.94 5.08 -5.17
CA LYS A 527 -26.96 4.11 -4.06
C LYS A 527 -25.95 3.00 -4.35
N ALA A 528 -25.13 2.61 -3.37
CA ALA A 528 -24.20 1.49 -3.61
C ALA A 528 -24.07 0.51 -2.45
N TRP A 529 -23.99 -0.77 -2.81
CA TRP A 529 -23.52 -1.85 -1.94
C TRP A 529 -22.00 -1.75 -1.79
N SER A 530 -21.55 -1.21 -0.67
CA SER A 530 -20.13 -0.95 -0.41
C SER A 530 -19.43 -2.21 0.12
N ARG A 531 -18.29 -2.57 -0.46
CA ARG A 531 -17.49 -3.75 -0.07
C ARG A 531 -16.01 -3.38 -0.03
N CYS A 532 -15.45 -3.44 1.17
CA CYS A 532 -14.03 -3.16 1.41
C CYS A 532 -13.19 -4.39 1.13
N LEU A 533 -12.21 -4.25 0.24
CA LEU A 533 -11.27 -5.26 -0.21
C LEU A 533 -9.80 -4.92 0.07
N GLY A 534 -9.54 -3.98 0.99
CA GLY A 534 -8.18 -3.55 1.35
C GLY A 534 -7.40 -4.53 2.24
N TYR A 535 -7.65 -5.82 2.12
CA TYR A 535 -7.00 -6.85 2.93
C TYR A 535 -6.03 -7.69 2.10
N GLY A 536 -5.46 -7.15 1.02
CA GLY A 536 -4.60 -7.91 0.10
C GLY A 536 -3.24 -8.31 0.65
N ALA A 537 -2.59 -7.45 1.43
CA ALA A 537 -1.29 -7.74 2.04
C ALA A 537 -0.99 -6.95 3.31
N PHE A 538 -1.56 -5.75 3.43
CA PHE A 538 -1.45 -4.93 4.62
C PHE A 538 -2.82 -4.83 5.27
N THR A 539 -3.02 -5.53 6.39
CA THR A 539 -4.29 -5.51 7.12
C THR A 539 -4.09 -4.94 8.50
N GLN A 540 -4.95 -4.00 8.87
CA GLN A 540 -4.97 -3.44 10.21
C GLN A 540 -5.92 -4.26 11.08
N SER A 541 -5.41 -4.78 12.19
CA SER A 541 -6.26 -5.21 13.29
C SER A 541 -6.93 -3.97 13.88
N VAL A 542 -8.20 -3.73 13.55
CA VAL A 542 -9.00 -2.71 14.24
C VAL A 542 -10.17 -3.39 14.96
N PRO A 543 -10.10 -3.49 16.31
CA PRO A 543 -11.17 -4.01 17.17
C PRO A 543 -11.60 -3.06 18.32
N PRO A 544 -12.60 -3.43 19.16
CA PRO A 544 -14.06 -3.27 19.06
C PRO A 544 -14.65 -1.94 19.61
N ASP A 545 -13.86 -1.09 20.29
CA ASP A 545 -14.39 -0.02 21.16
C ASP A 545 -13.89 1.39 20.78
N THR A 546 -13.46 1.59 19.54
CA THR A 546 -13.24 2.96 19.07
C THR A 546 -14.59 3.58 18.74
N ALA A 547 -14.93 4.71 19.37
CA ALA A 547 -16.13 5.50 19.05
C ALA A 547 -16.26 5.87 17.55
N SER A 548 -15.22 5.63 16.74
CA SER A 548 -15.18 5.84 15.31
C SER A 548 -15.63 4.66 14.43
N PHE A 549 -15.91 3.47 14.99
CA PHE A 549 -16.38 2.31 14.22
C PHE A 549 -17.91 2.28 14.17
N ASP A 550 -18.48 2.42 12.99
CA ASP A 550 -19.91 2.37 12.70
C ASP A 550 -20.40 0.91 12.67
N THR A 551 -20.89 0.44 13.81
CA THR A 551 -21.57 -0.86 13.95
C THR A 551 -23.03 -0.84 13.50
N GLU A 552 -23.62 0.33 13.20
CA GLU A 552 -25.00 0.40 12.75
C GLU A 552 -25.11 0.01 11.27
N THR A 553 -24.09 0.35 10.47
CA THR A 553 -24.16 0.22 9.02
C THR A 553 -23.18 -0.80 8.44
N THR A 554 -22.20 -1.22 9.23
CA THR A 554 -21.33 -2.35 8.92
C THR A 554 -22.02 -3.66 9.31
N GLN A 555 -22.23 -4.56 8.37
CA GLN A 555 -22.84 -5.88 8.59
C GLN A 555 -21.85 -6.90 9.12
N ALA A 556 -20.71 -7.00 8.45
CA ALA A 556 -19.75 -8.07 8.64
C ALA A 556 -18.32 -7.58 8.37
N TRP A 557 -17.36 -8.12 9.12
CA TRP A 557 -15.94 -7.83 8.93
C TRP A 557 -15.05 -8.98 9.42
N ASP A 558 -13.86 -9.09 8.84
CA ASP A 558 -12.88 -10.11 9.26
C ASP A 558 -11.94 -9.54 10.34
N ARG A 559 -11.91 -10.21 11.49
CA ARG A 559 -11.06 -9.89 12.65
C ARG A 559 -10.29 -11.08 13.15
N ARG A 560 -10.27 -12.16 12.37
CA ARG A 560 -9.54 -13.35 12.76
C ARG A 560 -8.08 -12.95 12.87
N LEU A 561 -7.52 -13.17 14.06
CA LEU A 561 -6.13 -12.89 14.32
C LEU A 561 -5.32 -13.96 13.60
N TYR A 562 -4.51 -13.52 12.66
CA TYR A 562 -3.55 -14.39 12.01
C TYR A 562 -2.32 -14.56 12.89
N LYS A 563 -1.76 -13.45 13.40
CA LYS A 563 -0.56 -13.47 14.22
C LYS A 563 -0.38 -12.18 15.01
N THR A 564 0.14 -12.27 16.23
CA THR A 564 0.65 -11.09 16.96
C THR A 564 2.17 -10.99 16.80
N LEU A 565 2.66 -9.83 16.41
CA LEU A 565 4.08 -9.49 16.29
C LEU A 565 4.49 -8.64 17.49
N THR A 566 5.45 -9.11 18.30
CA THR A 566 6.06 -8.26 19.33
C THR A 566 7.16 -7.41 18.72
N LEU A 567 6.86 -6.13 18.52
CA LEU A 567 7.76 -5.14 17.93
C LEU A 567 8.56 -4.43 19.02
N THR A 568 9.84 -4.15 18.78
CA THR A 568 10.62 -3.27 19.66
C THR A 568 10.39 -1.82 19.22
N SER A 569 9.80 -0.98 20.05
CA SER A 569 9.64 0.46 19.78
C SER A 569 10.54 1.31 20.69
N ALA A 570 10.68 2.60 20.38
CA ALA A 570 11.41 3.56 21.20
C ALA A 570 10.85 3.68 22.64
N THR A 571 9.58 3.33 22.84
CA THR A 571 8.88 3.34 24.14
C THR A 571 8.81 1.95 24.81
N GLY A 572 9.48 0.93 24.25
CA GLY A 572 9.46 -0.44 24.75
C GLY A 572 8.84 -1.45 23.77
N PRO A 573 8.79 -2.75 24.13
CA PRO A 573 8.12 -3.75 23.31
C PRO A 573 6.62 -3.47 23.21
N LYS A 574 6.06 -3.57 22.01
CA LYS A 574 4.63 -3.42 21.71
C LYS A 574 4.17 -4.56 20.84
N ASP A 575 3.06 -5.18 21.19
CA ASP A 575 2.42 -6.19 20.38
C ASP A 575 1.56 -5.55 19.29
N GLU A 576 1.67 -6.07 18.07
CA GLU A 576 0.91 -5.65 16.90
C GLU A 576 0.21 -6.85 16.27
N ASP A 577 -1.10 -6.77 16.20
CA ASP A 577 -1.94 -7.82 15.65
C ASP A 577 -2.02 -7.72 14.12
N VAL A 578 -1.76 -8.84 13.47
CA VAL A 578 -1.94 -9.08 12.05
C VAL A 578 -3.19 -9.94 11.87
N VAL A 579 -4.09 -9.52 10.98
CA VAL A 579 -5.29 -10.30 10.62
C VAL A 579 -5.11 -11.00 9.28
N PHE A 580 -6.08 -11.82 8.87
CA PHE A 580 -5.99 -12.59 7.63
C PHE A 580 -6.09 -11.68 6.39
N ASN A 581 -5.19 -11.92 5.42
CA ASN A 581 -5.27 -11.30 4.10
C ASN A 581 -6.07 -12.15 3.12
N GLY A 582 -6.48 -11.55 2.01
CA GLY A 582 -7.33 -12.21 1.05
C GLY A 582 -7.65 -11.43 -0.23
N TRP A 583 -8.64 -11.93 -0.95
CA TRP A 583 -9.07 -11.43 -2.26
C TRP A 583 -10.55 -11.72 -2.50
N ALA A 584 -11.10 -11.15 -3.57
CA ALA A 584 -12.43 -11.46 -4.07
C ALA A 584 -12.39 -12.09 -5.46
N GLU A 585 -13.37 -12.94 -5.77
CA GLU A 585 -13.70 -13.42 -7.09
C GLU A 585 -15.07 -12.88 -7.50
N LEU A 586 -15.13 -12.16 -8.61
CA LEU A 586 -16.35 -11.71 -9.27
C LEU A 586 -16.62 -12.60 -10.48
N ARG A 587 -17.81 -13.18 -10.56
CA ARG A 587 -18.29 -13.99 -11.69
C ARG A 587 -19.49 -13.34 -12.32
N LEU A 588 -19.41 -13.03 -13.61
CA LEU A 588 -20.52 -12.45 -14.39
C LEU A 588 -21.08 -13.52 -15.31
N ASN A 589 -22.35 -13.88 -15.11
CA ASN A 589 -23.06 -14.84 -15.93
C ASN A 589 -24.44 -14.29 -16.30
N GLY A 590 -24.59 -13.84 -17.55
CA GLY A 590 -25.78 -13.10 -17.97
C GLY A 590 -26.07 -11.91 -17.03
N PRO A 591 -27.31 -11.75 -16.53
CA PRO A 591 -27.68 -10.67 -15.62
C PRO A 591 -27.23 -10.90 -14.16
N GLN A 592 -26.58 -12.02 -13.85
CA GLN A 592 -26.12 -12.37 -12.50
C GLN A 592 -24.65 -11.98 -12.31
N ALA A 593 -24.33 -11.39 -11.16
CA ALA A 593 -22.97 -11.18 -10.67
C ALA A 593 -22.81 -11.88 -9.32
N LYS A 594 -21.91 -12.87 -9.24
CA LYS A 594 -21.60 -13.58 -8.00
C LYS A 594 -20.24 -13.12 -7.47
N LEU A 595 -20.23 -12.57 -6.27
CA LEU A 595 -19.03 -12.19 -5.52
C LEU A 595 -18.72 -13.23 -4.46
N ARG A 596 -17.48 -13.68 -4.40
CA ARG A 596 -16.99 -14.63 -3.40
C ARG A 596 -15.73 -14.07 -2.77
N TYR A 597 -15.67 -14.05 -1.45
CA TYR A 597 -14.60 -13.41 -0.71
C TYR A 597 -13.76 -14.47 0.00
N TYR A 598 -12.44 -14.42 -0.14
CA TYR A 598 -11.53 -15.44 0.35
C TYR A 598 -10.46 -14.87 1.25
N THR A 599 -9.91 -15.74 2.09
CA THR A 599 -8.62 -15.58 2.75
C THR A 599 -7.83 -16.88 2.57
N PHE A 600 -6.50 -16.82 2.70
CA PHE A 600 -5.69 -18.03 2.67
C PHE A 600 -6.06 -19.01 3.80
N GLY A 601 -5.88 -20.30 3.57
CA GLY A 601 -6.11 -21.34 4.57
C GLY A 601 -4.94 -21.45 5.57
N CYS A 602 -5.26 -21.89 6.79
CA CYS A 602 -4.25 -22.25 7.79
C CYS A 602 -3.72 -23.65 7.47
N ALA A 603 -2.42 -23.80 7.23
CA ALA A 603 -1.81 -25.12 7.14
C ALA A 603 -2.00 -25.88 8.46
N GLY A 604 -2.58 -27.08 8.38
CA GLY A 604 -2.92 -27.91 9.54
C GLY A 604 -4.21 -27.51 10.28
N GLY A 605 -4.99 -26.55 9.76
CA GLY A 605 -6.31 -26.17 10.28
C GLY A 605 -6.30 -25.37 11.59
N ASN A 606 -5.13 -24.99 12.13
CA ASN A 606 -5.04 -24.21 13.36
C ASN A 606 -3.97 -23.12 13.27
N CYS A 607 -4.39 -21.84 13.27
CA CYS A 607 -3.50 -20.68 13.31
C CYS A 607 -3.22 -20.18 14.75
N THR A 608 -3.66 -20.90 15.80
CA THR A 608 -3.31 -20.55 17.19
C THR A 608 -1.93 -21.09 17.53
N GLY A 609 -0.92 -20.22 17.67
CA GLY A 609 0.29 -20.54 18.44
C GLY A 609 1.65 -20.62 17.75
N GLY A 610 1.93 -19.86 16.69
CA GLY A 610 3.32 -19.46 16.38
C GLY A 610 3.83 -19.77 14.98
N GLY A 611 3.69 -18.80 14.08
CA GLY A 611 4.38 -18.75 12.79
C GLY A 611 3.43 -18.85 11.59
N PRO A 612 3.79 -18.25 10.44
CA PRO A 612 3.01 -18.35 9.23
C PRO A 612 2.98 -19.77 8.66
N SER A 613 1.97 -20.55 9.03
CA SER A 613 1.63 -21.80 8.35
C SER A 613 0.53 -21.52 7.34
N PHE A 614 0.91 -21.09 6.13
CA PHE A 614 -0.02 -21.02 4.99
C PHE A 614 -0.07 -22.36 4.30
N ASP A 615 -1.27 -22.78 3.90
CA ASP A 615 -1.41 -23.75 2.83
C ASP A 615 -1.79 -23.01 1.55
N TYR A 616 -0.85 -22.92 0.61
CA TYR A 616 -1.07 -22.29 -0.70
C TYR A 616 -2.15 -22.99 -1.53
N ALA A 617 -2.53 -24.23 -1.18
CA ALA A 617 -3.62 -24.95 -1.80
C ALA A 617 -4.97 -24.75 -1.09
N ASP A 618 -4.98 -24.22 0.14
CA ASP A 618 -6.19 -24.05 0.94
C ASP A 618 -6.63 -22.59 1.03
N LYS A 619 -7.94 -22.38 1.18
CA LYS A 619 -8.55 -21.06 1.33
C LYS A 619 -9.83 -21.16 2.14
N THR A 620 -10.08 -20.14 2.95
CA THR A 620 -11.38 -19.98 3.63
C THR A 620 -12.24 -19.01 2.84
N GLU A 621 -13.45 -19.46 2.46
CA GLU A 621 -14.48 -18.56 1.94
C GLU A 621 -15.15 -17.82 3.10
N LEU A 622 -15.02 -16.50 3.10
CA LEU A 622 -15.57 -15.60 4.11
C LEU A 622 -17.05 -15.31 3.86
N ALA A 623 -17.40 -15.06 2.62
CA ALA A 623 -18.76 -14.73 2.23
C ALA A 623 -18.98 -15.01 0.74
N THR A 624 -20.24 -15.16 0.37
CA THR A 624 -20.71 -15.21 -1.00
C THR A 624 -21.93 -14.32 -1.16
N GLU A 625 -22.00 -13.57 -2.25
CA GLU A 625 -23.12 -12.70 -2.61
C GLU A 625 -23.52 -12.92 -4.05
N THR A 626 -24.81 -12.90 -4.32
CA THR A 626 -25.37 -12.93 -5.67
C THR A 626 -26.17 -11.66 -5.89
N PHE A 627 -25.76 -10.89 -6.87
CA PHE A 627 -26.46 -9.72 -7.37
C PHE A 627 -27.09 -10.00 -8.73
N VAL A 628 -28.24 -9.39 -9.00
CA VAL A 628 -28.93 -9.48 -10.30
C VAL A 628 -29.29 -8.09 -10.81
N VAL A 629 -29.06 -7.86 -12.10
CA VAL A 629 -29.51 -6.64 -12.78
C VAL A 629 -31.02 -6.70 -13.00
N GLN A 630 -31.72 -5.69 -12.51
CA GLN A 630 -33.16 -5.51 -12.70
C GLN A 630 -33.46 -4.85 -14.06
N SER A 631 -34.71 -4.92 -14.50
CA SER A 631 -35.16 -4.26 -15.75
C SER A 631 -35.01 -2.73 -15.73
N THR A 632 -34.92 -2.12 -14.55
CA THR A 632 -34.64 -0.69 -14.36
C THR A 632 -33.17 -0.32 -14.60
N GLY A 633 -32.28 -1.31 -14.59
CA GLY A 633 -30.82 -1.16 -14.55
C GLY A 633 -30.24 -1.12 -13.13
N ASP A 634 -31.08 -1.16 -12.10
CA ASP A 634 -30.64 -1.28 -10.71
C ASP A 634 -30.07 -2.66 -10.42
N VAL A 635 -29.17 -2.73 -9.46
CA VAL A 635 -28.59 -3.98 -8.98
C VAL A 635 -29.26 -4.37 -7.67
N ALA A 636 -29.76 -5.60 -7.57
CA ALA A 636 -30.35 -6.13 -6.34
C ALA A 636 -29.56 -7.31 -5.79
N LEU A 637 -29.30 -7.31 -4.48
CA LEU A 637 -28.78 -8.46 -3.75
C LEU A 637 -29.90 -9.50 -3.57
N VAL A 638 -29.75 -10.68 -4.17
CA VAL A 638 -30.77 -11.74 -4.13
C VAL A 638 -30.37 -12.94 -3.27
N GLU A 639 -29.08 -13.12 -3.02
CA GLU A 639 -28.56 -14.15 -2.13
C GLU A 639 -27.31 -13.64 -1.41
N GLN A 640 -27.19 -13.94 -0.12
CA GLN A 640 -25.99 -13.67 0.66
C GLN A 640 -25.77 -14.82 1.65
N GLN A 641 -24.53 -15.28 1.72
CA GLN A 641 -24.06 -16.27 2.69
C GLN A 641 -22.82 -15.71 3.38
N LEU A 642 -22.85 -15.66 4.71
CA LEU A 642 -21.74 -15.17 5.53
C LEU A 642 -21.17 -16.34 6.33
N SER A 643 -19.84 -16.49 6.33
CA SER A 643 -19.15 -17.49 7.14
C SER A 643 -19.33 -17.16 8.62
N GLY A 644 -19.54 -18.20 9.45
CA GLY A 644 -19.54 -18.05 10.91
C GLY A 644 -18.19 -17.60 11.51
N SER A 645 -17.16 -17.50 10.68
CA SER A 645 -15.85 -16.98 11.06
C SER A 645 -15.76 -15.44 11.01
N LEU A 646 -16.72 -14.78 10.35
CA LEU A 646 -16.84 -13.31 10.35
C LEU A 646 -17.46 -12.81 11.65
N GLN A 647 -17.06 -11.61 12.06
CA GLN A 647 -17.79 -10.87 13.07
C GLN A 647 -19.02 -10.25 12.42
N LEU A 648 -20.17 -10.37 13.08
CA LEU A 648 -21.45 -9.87 12.60
C LEU A 648 -22.01 -8.86 13.59
N THR A 649 -22.57 -7.77 13.08
CA THR A 649 -23.42 -6.90 13.91
C THR A 649 -24.78 -7.57 14.12
N SER A 650 -25.46 -7.28 15.24
CA SER A 650 -26.74 -7.89 15.61
C SER A 650 -27.93 -7.59 14.67
N LEU A 651 -27.70 -6.86 13.57
CA LEU A 651 -28.70 -6.57 12.54
C LEU A 651 -28.63 -7.63 11.42
N PRO A 652 -29.53 -8.63 11.39
CA PRO A 652 -29.78 -9.36 10.15
C PRO A 652 -30.49 -8.42 9.15
N PRO A 653 -30.06 -8.31 7.88
CA PRO A 653 -30.88 -7.62 6.88
C PRO A 653 -32.07 -8.50 6.46
N PRO A 654 -33.20 -7.90 6.07
CA PRO A 654 -34.36 -8.62 5.58
C PRO A 654 -34.09 -9.16 4.18
N VAL A 655 -33.84 -10.46 4.05
CA VAL A 655 -34.01 -11.14 2.76
C VAL A 655 -35.52 -11.24 2.53
N ALA A 656 -36.08 -10.29 1.77
CA ALA A 656 -37.45 -10.39 1.34
C ALA A 656 -37.60 -11.63 0.45
N ASN A 657 -38.54 -12.50 0.82
CA ASN A 657 -38.96 -13.66 0.03
C ASN A 657 -39.12 -13.30 -1.45
N VAL A 658 -38.13 -13.65 -2.27
CA VAL A 658 -38.31 -13.72 -3.72
C VAL A 658 -39.02 -15.04 -3.98
N ALA A 659 -40.23 -14.96 -4.56
CA ALA A 659 -41.00 -16.13 -4.96
C ALA A 659 -40.14 -17.07 -5.81
N PRO A 660 -40.24 -18.40 -5.64
CA PRO A 660 -39.41 -19.34 -6.37
C PRO A 660 -39.73 -19.26 -7.87
N MET A 661 -38.85 -18.65 -8.66
CA MET A 661 -38.86 -18.83 -10.10
C MET A 661 -38.30 -20.23 -10.40
N LEU A 662 -39.24 -21.14 -10.67
CA LEU A 662 -39.13 -22.36 -11.47
C LEU A 662 -37.72 -22.92 -11.67
N ALA A 663 -37.38 -23.92 -10.87
CA ALA A 663 -36.30 -24.85 -11.16
C ALA A 663 -36.55 -25.53 -12.51
N VAL A 664 -35.66 -25.29 -13.49
CA VAL A 664 -35.55 -26.14 -14.67
C VAL A 664 -34.87 -27.43 -14.21
N HIS A 665 -35.67 -28.49 -14.09
CA HIS A 665 -35.19 -29.85 -13.91
C HIS A 665 -34.36 -30.28 -15.13
N GLU A 666 -33.06 -30.53 -14.95
CA GLU A 666 -32.34 -31.46 -15.81
C GLU A 666 -32.59 -32.90 -15.32
N PRO A 667 -32.94 -33.85 -16.20
CA PRO A 667 -33.10 -35.24 -15.83
C PRO A 667 -31.73 -35.93 -15.80
N TYR A 668 -31.38 -36.47 -14.64
CA TYR A 668 -30.39 -37.53 -14.52
C TYR A 668 -30.79 -38.71 -15.41
N VAL A 669 -29.89 -39.13 -16.29
CA VAL A 669 -29.91 -40.46 -16.90
C VAL A 669 -28.67 -41.20 -16.42
N ASN A 670 -28.92 -42.43 -15.97
CA ASN A 670 -28.04 -43.41 -15.32
C ASN A 670 -26.63 -43.56 -15.88
#